data_AF-A0A5C3R0S4-F1
#
_entry.id   AF-A0A5C3R0S4-F1
#
_cell.length_a   1.000
_cell.length_b   1.000
_cell.length_c   1.000
_cell.angle_alpha   90.00
_cell.angle_beta   90.00
_cell.angle_gamma   90.00
#
_symmetry.space_group_name_H-M   'P 1'
#
loop_
_entity.id
_entity.type
_entity.pdbx_description
1 polymer ?
#
loop_
_entity_poly.entity_id
_entity_poly.type
_entity_poly.pdbx_seq_one_letter_code
_entity_poly.pdbx_strand_id
1 'polypeptide(L)'
;MNMDTPTSTLDSTSTRDGLLMPSLEGTSTQTSLATQSSVEQSASRPLNCDPASAAVPAPPPTPSPPVGIPKTYRAQDALKDIPGTAHALELFLASKMVESEEYCDTMDPKKERLYFSTGFSLIQCVKGFMSYEDEDLLSALTHCKHGHTIATKHRKVAGAFSGLTSRLWGGSGEDWITGMTNVERHAELVYAESLFEKALLGVVYSGDWLSFIKEALNMRSTITVYRALGQFVTNADARHPSGRDPNIDEHFRSGVDLGNGCSHLVLSLLPARLAAVIELFGYKGDRDLGLKLLMRPGGWGEGEEVVSAEKEGVRRTVCDMILLIFHLVISSFTFEGVNMAMARRILDWNLRRYPTGVFFLFGAGRLSLMRSRPAQAIAYYNQAMAVQSQYRNLHHISFWENAIANLALWEVKESYLCWEVLSEEATWSKSIYAYGTAICALQLSTTATSEKEAFDLVAEAKRLMGLVPTLRQRIAGKSIPLEKFVARKARKFLDQGNRLILPALELAYIFLAIAHAPRRVIVERMLQETDAALKSLEEKRQKISDHGKSGKVSKKSKDQEQGLGQAYWDDWCLAAFLKGVCFRYIAFPDPDAEVDPEEKHIGLGEGLETKEKIGEAAKKAFEEVFKYGPKIELDHHLVYHAHYELGRLLVLLGDVESGKHHFELVLSGKPLEVSLTGKKGKYSLENALHMRTFAAHEALTLAHEAKDRL
;
A
#
# COMPACT_ATOMS: atom_id res chain seq x y z
N MET A 1 20.73 -64.09 -26.91
CA MET A 1 21.42 -63.49 -25.75
C MET A 1 20.31 -62.95 -24.85
N ASN A 2 19.83 -63.61 -23.78
CA ASN A 2 20.47 -64.52 -22.81
C ASN A 2 21.78 -63.91 -22.23
N MET A 3 22.08 -63.79 -20.93
CA MET A 3 21.47 -64.08 -19.60
C MET A 3 22.32 -63.27 -18.55
N ASP A 4 21.97 -62.95 -17.29
CA ASP A 4 20.79 -63.24 -16.44
C ASP A 4 20.63 -62.23 -15.25
N THR A 5 19.61 -62.44 -14.40
CA THR A 5 19.38 -61.85 -13.03
C THR A 5 20.30 -62.45 -11.92
N PRO A 6 20.34 -62.08 -10.59
CA PRO A 6 19.27 -61.46 -9.76
C PRO A 6 19.65 -60.54 -8.55
N THR A 7 18.59 -60.17 -7.81
CA THR A 7 18.40 -59.53 -6.47
C THR A 7 19.50 -59.54 -5.39
N SER A 8 19.54 -58.47 -4.58
CA SER A 8 19.67 -58.57 -3.10
C SER A 8 18.98 -57.42 -2.34
N THR A 9 18.40 -57.75 -1.18
CA THR A 9 17.87 -56.86 -0.13
C THR A 9 18.91 -56.66 0.98
N LEU A 10 18.82 -55.54 1.73
CA LEU A 10 19.09 -55.33 3.18
C LEU A 10 19.27 -53.80 3.39
N ASP A 11 18.45 -53.12 4.19
CA ASP A 11 18.50 -52.98 5.65
C ASP A 11 19.73 -52.22 6.20
N SER A 12 19.46 -51.09 6.85
CA SER A 12 20.38 -50.46 7.81
C SER A 12 19.59 -49.70 8.87
N THR A 13 19.30 -50.35 9.98
CA THR A 13 18.84 -49.72 11.21
C THR A 13 19.99 -48.96 11.89
N SER A 14 19.69 -47.82 12.50
CA SER A 14 20.54 -47.24 13.55
C SER A 14 19.66 -46.62 14.62
N THR A 15 19.49 -47.38 15.70
CA THR A 15 18.84 -46.95 16.93
C THR A 15 19.81 -46.15 17.80
N ARG A 16 19.29 -45.12 18.49
CA ARG A 16 19.87 -44.71 19.77
C ARG A 16 18.84 -44.08 20.70
N ASP A 17 18.34 -44.94 21.58
CA ASP A 17 18.01 -44.70 22.99
C ASP A 17 17.22 -43.43 23.36
N GLY A 18 15.91 -43.60 23.51
CA GLY A 18 15.11 -42.74 24.38
C GLY A 18 15.17 -43.22 25.83
N LEU A 19 15.13 -42.28 26.78
CA LEU A 19 14.82 -42.56 28.19
C LEU A 19 13.42 -42.01 28.53
N LEU A 20 12.69 -42.74 29.37
CA LEU A 20 11.28 -42.52 29.65
C LEU A 20 11.02 -41.39 30.67
N MET A 21 9.95 -40.60 30.43
CA MET A 21 8.81 -40.25 31.33
C MET A 21 9.06 -39.80 32.80
N PRO A 22 8.18 -38.99 33.44
CA PRO A 22 6.73 -38.93 33.18
C PRO A 22 6.04 -37.55 33.18
N SER A 23 4.76 -37.62 32.81
CA SER A 23 3.71 -36.62 33.04
C SER A 23 3.65 -36.14 34.49
N LEU A 24 3.36 -34.85 34.66
CA LEU A 24 2.74 -34.31 35.87
C LEU A 24 1.59 -33.36 35.48
N GLU A 25 0.36 -33.80 35.78
CA GLU A 25 -0.81 -32.93 35.84
C GLU A 25 -0.64 -31.95 37.02
N GLY A 26 -1.05 -30.69 36.83
CA GLY A 26 -0.85 -29.64 37.83
C GLY A 26 -1.87 -28.52 37.69
N THR A 27 -3.10 -28.77 38.16
CA THR A 27 -4.11 -27.73 38.35
C THR A 27 -3.58 -26.58 39.21
N SER A 28 -3.63 -25.35 38.73
CA SER A 28 -3.61 -24.17 39.59
C SER A 28 -4.51 -23.05 39.07
N THR A 29 -5.35 -22.56 39.97
CA THR A 29 -6.44 -21.62 39.78
C THR A 29 -5.93 -20.24 39.38
N GLN A 30 -6.48 -19.64 38.32
CA GLN A 30 -6.32 -18.21 38.08
C GLN A 30 -7.16 -17.43 39.11
N THR A 31 -6.49 -16.75 40.04
CA THR A 31 -7.13 -15.77 40.94
C THR A 31 -6.79 -14.37 40.47
N SER A 32 -7.78 -13.67 39.92
CA SER A 32 -7.67 -12.25 39.57
C SER A 32 -7.48 -11.41 40.84
N LEU A 33 -6.39 -10.63 40.89
CA LEU A 33 -6.18 -9.58 41.88
C LEU A 33 -5.72 -8.32 41.16
N ALA A 34 -6.67 -7.42 40.92
CA ALA A 34 -6.40 -6.10 40.39
C ALA A 34 -5.78 -5.21 41.48
N THR A 35 -4.55 -4.76 41.26
CA THR A 35 -3.91 -3.77 42.13
C THR A 35 -4.05 -2.38 41.50
N GLN A 36 -4.96 -1.57 42.04
CA GLN A 36 -5.00 -0.15 41.73
C GLN A 36 -3.74 0.52 42.30
N SER A 37 -2.99 1.26 41.47
CA SER A 37 -2.06 2.28 41.95
C SER A 37 -2.43 3.64 41.36
N SER A 38 -2.83 4.54 42.24
CA SER A 38 -3.11 5.94 41.95
C SER A 38 -1.80 6.73 41.94
N VAL A 39 -1.49 7.39 40.82
CA VAL A 39 -0.48 8.46 40.77
C VAL A 39 -1.11 9.66 40.06
N GLU A 40 -1.03 10.82 40.70
CA GLU A 40 -1.76 12.03 40.31
C GLU A 40 -1.14 12.73 39.09
N GLN A 41 -1.98 13.42 38.32
CA GLN A 41 -1.58 14.16 37.12
C GLN A 41 -1.08 15.56 37.46
N SER A 42 0.03 15.98 36.85
CA SER A 42 0.21 17.39 36.47
C SER A 42 0.98 17.53 35.16
N ALA A 43 0.25 17.62 34.05
CA ALA A 43 0.77 18.06 32.76
C ALA A 43 -0.35 18.81 32.02
N SER A 44 -0.03 19.99 31.48
CA SER A 44 -0.99 20.91 30.89
C SER A 44 -1.58 20.41 29.56
N ARG A 45 -2.91 20.38 29.47
CA ARG A 45 -3.68 20.07 28.25
C ARG A 45 -3.37 21.03 27.08
N PRO A 46 -3.17 20.52 25.86
CA PRO A 46 -3.58 21.19 24.62
C PRO A 46 -5.10 21.14 24.43
N LEU A 47 -5.63 21.96 23.51
CA LEU A 47 -7.05 22.27 23.36
C LEU A 47 -7.95 21.11 22.89
N ASN A 48 -9.26 21.27 23.12
CA ASN A 48 -10.34 20.34 22.78
C ASN A 48 -10.34 19.92 21.30
N CYS A 49 -9.83 18.72 21.02
CA CYS A 49 -10.58 17.75 20.26
C CYS A 49 -10.94 16.65 21.24
N ASP A 50 -12.21 16.53 21.65
CA ASP A 50 -12.66 15.34 22.38
C ASP A 50 -12.46 14.13 21.45
N PRO A 51 -11.54 13.19 21.75
CA PRO A 51 -11.61 11.88 21.16
C PRO A 51 -12.75 11.20 21.92
N ALA A 52 -13.98 11.52 21.54
CA ALA A 52 -15.13 10.77 21.99
C ALA A 52 -14.79 9.31 21.72
N SER A 53 -14.68 8.53 22.78
CA SER A 53 -14.84 7.08 22.72
C SER A 53 -16.27 6.85 22.25
N ALA A 54 -16.47 7.00 20.95
CA ALA A 54 -17.67 6.62 20.26
C ALA A 54 -17.72 5.10 20.43
N ALA A 55 -18.46 4.67 21.45
CA ALA A 55 -18.68 3.28 21.74
C ALA A 55 -18.99 2.58 20.42
N VAL A 56 -18.17 1.59 20.06
CA VAL A 56 -18.21 0.92 18.75
C VAL A 56 -19.67 0.61 18.46
N PRO A 57 -20.27 1.17 17.39
CA PRO A 57 -21.69 1.02 17.15
C PRO A 57 -22.05 -0.45 17.19
N ALA A 58 -23.05 -0.81 18.00
CA ALA A 58 -23.46 -2.20 18.14
C ALA A 58 -23.70 -2.78 16.74
N PRO A 59 -23.06 -3.90 16.37
CA PRO A 59 -23.06 -4.37 15.00
C PRO A 59 -24.50 -4.61 14.54
N PRO A 60 -24.88 -4.14 13.34
CA PRO A 60 -26.25 -4.31 12.85
C PRO A 60 -26.61 -5.81 12.82
N PRO A 61 -27.89 -6.15 13.06
CA PRO A 61 -28.35 -7.53 13.03
C PRO A 61 -27.97 -8.16 11.69
N THR A 62 -27.54 -9.42 11.72
CA THR A 62 -27.16 -10.14 10.50
C THR A 62 -28.36 -10.19 9.56
N PRO A 63 -28.22 -9.74 8.29
CA PRO A 63 -29.31 -9.85 7.33
C PRO A 63 -29.72 -11.32 7.20
N SER A 64 -31.02 -11.58 7.05
CA SER A 64 -31.50 -12.95 6.86
C SER A 64 -31.08 -13.47 5.48
N PRO A 65 -30.67 -14.75 5.35
CA PRO A 65 -30.37 -15.32 4.05
C PRO A 65 -31.55 -15.19 3.06
N PRO A 66 -31.29 -14.91 1.78
CA PRO A 66 -32.36 -14.70 0.80
C PRO A 66 -33.13 -15.99 0.53
N VAL A 67 -34.45 -15.88 0.46
CA VAL A 67 -35.37 -16.99 0.21
C VAL A 67 -35.35 -17.36 -1.27
N GLY A 68 -35.43 -18.66 -1.58
CA GLY A 68 -35.66 -19.15 -2.95
C GLY A 68 -34.43 -19.65 -3.70
N ILE A 69 -33.24 -19.67 -3.10
CA ILE A 69 -32.06 -20.31 -3.72
C ILE A 69 -32.33 -21.82 -3.90
N PRO A 70 -32.07 -22.41 -5.09
CA PRO A 70 -32.30 -23.83 -5.33
C PRO A 70 -31.45 -24.74 -4.41
N LYS A 71 -32.10 -25.68 -3.73
CA LYS A 71 -31.41 -26.73 -2.94
C LYS A 71 -30.58 -27.68 -3.80
N THR A 72 -30.96 -27.86 -5.08
CA THR A 72 -30.26 -28.70 -6.04
C THR A 72 -29.73 -27.84 -7.18
N TYR A 73 -28.44 -27.94 -7.47
CA TYR A 73 -27.82 -27.19 -8.56
C TYR A 73 -28.21 -27.74 -9.94
N ARG A 74 -28.39 -26.84 -10.91
CA ARG A 74 -28.54 -27.16 -12.34
C ARG A 74 -27.82 -26.07 -13.14
N ALA A 75 -26.92 -26.47 -14.05
CA ALA A 75 -26.09 -25.54 -14.81
C ALA A 75 -26.90 -24.46 -15.55
N GLN A 76 -28.01 -24.85 -16.19
CA GLN A 76 -28.93 -23.93 -16.89
C GLN A 76 -29.64 -22.90 -15.99
N ASP A 77 -29.66 -23.15 -14.67
CA ASP A 77 -30.34 -22.33 -13.66
C ASP A 77 -29.33 -21.51 -12.82
N ALA A 78 -28.03 -21.55 -13.15
CA ALA A 78 -26.92 -21.06 -12.31
C ALA A 78 -27.02 -19.59 -11.87
N LEU A 79 -27.75 -18.74 -12.60
CA LEU A 79 -27.95 -17.34 -12.21
C LEU A 79 -28.84 -17.18 -10.96
N LYS A 80 -29.61 -18.21 -10.59
CA LYS A 80 -30.41 -18.23 -9.35
C LYS A 80 -29.58 -18.31 -8.07
N ASP A 81 -28.27 -18.56 -8.19
CA ASP A 81 -27.33 -18.54 -7.07
C ASP A 81 -26.79 -17.13 -6.75
N ILE A 82 -26.99 -16.15 -7.64
CA ILE A 82 -26.45 -14.78 -7.46
C ILE A 82 -26.94 -14.11 -6.16
N PRO A 83 -28.24 -14.16 -5.78
CA PRO A 83 -28.68 -13.56 -4.51
C PRO A 83 -27.98 -14.16 -3.29
N GLY A 84 -27.69 -15.46 -3.29
CA GLY A 84 -26.91 -16.10 -2.23
C GLY A 84 -25.45 -15.67 -2.22
N THR A 85 -24.83 -15.57 -3.40
CA THR A 85 -23.45 -15.08 -3.51
C THR A 85 -23.35 -13.61 -3.09
N ALA A 86 -24.36 -12.78 -3.38
CA ALA A 86 -24.47 -11.42 -2.89
C ALA A 86 -24.61 -11.37 -1.36
N HIS A 87 -25.42 -12.25 -0.76
CA HIS A 87 -25.54 -12.35 0.69
C HIS A 87 -24.20 -12.73 1.37
N ALA A 88 -23.44 -13.66 0.79
CA ALA A 88 -22.08 -13.97 1.27
C ALA A 88 -21.18 -12.74 1.24
N LEU A 89 -21.19 -11.97 0.14
CA LEU A 89 -20.44 -10.73 0.02
C LEU A 89 -20.88 -9.67 1.05
N GLU A 90 -22.18 -9.56 1.34
CA GLU A 90 -22.68 -8.66 2.39
C GLU A 90 -22.21 -9.05 3.80
N LEU A 91 -22.18 -10.34 4.12
CA LEU A 91 -21.59 -10.82 5.38
C LEU A 91 -20.11 -10.45 5.47
N PHE A 92 -19.34 -10.71 4.40
CA PHE A 92 -17.92 -10.40 4.34
C PHE A 92 -17.64 -8.90 4.51
N LEU A 93 -18.39 -8.04 3.82
CA LEU A 93 -18.30 -6.57 3.92
C LEU A 93 -18.75 -6.02 5.28
N ALA A 94 -19.64 -6.73 5.97
CA ALA A 94 -20.07 -6.41 7.35
C ALA A 94 -19.10 -6.93 8.44
N SER A 95 -17.90 -7.39 8.07
CA SER A 95 -16.89 -8.01 8.93
C SER A 95 -17.25 -9.39 9.50
N LYS A 96 -18.30 -10.04 8.98
CA LYS A 96 -18.75 -11.40 9.33
C LYS A 96 -18.15 -12.41 8.34
N MET A 97 -16.82 -12.52 8.37
CA MET A 97 -16.04 -13.19 7.34
C MET A 97 -16.13 -14.72 7.45
N VAL A 98 -16.07 -15.26 8.68
CA VAL A 98 -16.27 -16.70 8.93
C VAL A 98 -17.69 -17.12 8.54
N GLU A 99 -18.70 -16.33 8.90
CA GLU A 99 -20.10 -16.59 8.54
C GLU A 99 -20.32 -16.55 7.02
N SER A 100 -19.56 -15.71 6.30
CA SER A 100 -19.54 -15.68 4.83
C SER A 100 -18.95 -16.96 4.22
N GLU A 101 -17.84 -17.46 4.78
CA GLU A 101 -17.21 -18.73 4.39
C GLU A 101 -18.17 -19.92 4.69
N GLU A 102 -18.68 -20.03 5.92
CA GLU A 102 -19.62 -21.07 6.36
C GLU A 102 -20.92 -21.09 5.53
N TYR A 103 -21.43 -19.92 5.14
CA TYR A 103 -22.58 -19.81 4.27
C TYR A 103 -22.28 -20.34 2.86
N CYS A 104 -21.11 -20.00 2.28
CA CYS A 104 -20.67 -20.55 1.00
C CYS A 104 -20.43 -22.06 1.04
N ASP A 105 -19.95 -22.59 2.16
CA ASP A 105 -19.80 -24.03 2.39
C ASP A 105 -21.14 -24.76 2.53
N THR A 106 -22.10 -24.16 3.24
CA THR A 106 -23.45 -24.71 3.40
C THR A 106 -24.22 -24.73 2.08
N MET A 107 -24.12 -23.66 1.28
CA MET A 107 -24.85 -23.53 0.01
C MET A 107 -24.22 -24.32 -1.13
N ASP A 108 -22.89 -24.44 -1.15
CA ASP A 108 -22.15 -25.22 -2.14
C ASP A 108 -21.08 -26.15 -1.52
N PRO A 109 -21.48 -27.25 -0.84
CA PRO A 109 -20.55 -28.16 -0.18
C PRO A 109 -19.59 -28.87 -1.15
N LYS A 110 -19.95 -28.94 -2.43
CA LYS A 110 -19.13 -29.57 -3.48
C LYS A 110 -18.31 -28.57 -4.30
N LYS A 111 -18.52 -27.27 -4.08
CA LYS A 111 -17.96 -26.18 -4.89
C LYS A 111 -18.28 -26.34 -6.39
N GLU A 112 -19.47 -26.82 -6.73
CA GLU A 112 -19.90 -27.11 -8.12
C GLU A 112 -20.73 -25.99 -8.76
N ARG A 113 -21.21 -25.02 -7.97
CA ARG A 113 -22.06 -23.91 -8.43
C ARG A 113 -21.21 -22.79 -9.01
N LEU A 114 -21.56 -22.28 -10.19
CA LEU A 114 -20.80 -21.26 -10.92
C LEU A 114 -20.49 -20.01 -10.07
N TYR A 115 -21.52 -19.46 -9.43
CA TYR A 115 -21.40 -18.20 -8.69
C TYR A 115 -20.79 -18.38 -7.29
N PHE A 116 -21.24 -19.37 -6.51
CA PHE A 116 -20.66 -19.63 -5.18
C PHE A 116 -19.18 -20.05 -5.26
N SER A 117 -18.79 -20.90 -6.21
CA SER A 117 -17.39 -21.30 -6.35
C SER A 117 -16.46 -20.11 -6.66
N THR A 118 -16.95 -19.09 -7.36
CA THR A 118 -16.16 -17.89 -7.69
C THR A 118 -16.19 -16.88 -6.56
N GLY A 119 -17.36 -16.59 -5.97
CA GLY A 119 -17.46 -15.73 -4.79
C GLY A 119 -16.59 -16.23 -3.62
N PHE A 120 -16.58 -17.55 -3.39
CA PHE A 120 -15.68 -18.15 -2.42
C PHE A 120 -14.20 -18.05 -2.82
N SER A 121 -13.88 -18.21 -4.11
CA SER A 121 -12.49 -18.01 -4.60
C SER A 121 -12.01 -16.58 -4.35
N LEU A 122 -12.86 -15.57 -4.56
CA LEU A 122 -12.54 -14.17 -4.26
C LEU A 122 -12.32 -13.93 -2.76
N ILE A 123 -13.16 -14.51 -1.88
CA ILE A 123 -12.96 -14.44 -0.42
C ILE A 123 -11.59 -15.04 -0.03
N GLN A 124 -11.27 -16.22 -0.56
CA GLN A 124 -9.96 -16.85 -0.32
C GLN A 124 -8.80 -16.03 -0.91
N CYS A 125 -8.97 -15.36 -2.07
CA CYS A 125 -7.97 -14.44 -2.60
C CYS A 125 -7.65 -13.31 -1.62
N VAL A 126 -8.69 -12.66 -1.07
CA VAL A 126 -8.52 -11.55 -0.12
C VAL A 126 -7.79 -12.04 1.14
N LYS A 127 -8.18 -13.21 1.67
CA LYS A 127 -7.49 -13.87 2.79
C LYS A 127 -6.00 -14.12 2.49
N GLY A 128 -5.69 -14.77 1.38
CA GLY A 128 -4.31 -15.10 0.98
C GLY A 128 -3.43 -13.88 0.71
N PHE A 129 -3.96 -12.81 0.10
CA PHE A 129 -3.20 -11.56 -0.06
C PHE A 129 -2.97 -10.82 1.26
N MET A 130 -3.85 -10.99 2.26
CA MET A 130 -3.74 -10.31 3.55
C MET A 130 -2.83 -11.04 4.54
N SER A 131 -2.79 -12.38 4.53
CA SER A 131 -1.86 -13.14 5.37
C SER A 131 -0.47 -13.26 4.74
N TYR A 132 -0.39 -13.42 3.42
CA TYR A 132 0.82 -13.83 2.70
C TYR A 132 1.39 -15.18 3.19
N GLU A 133 0.63 -15.99 3.92
CA GLU A 133 1.09 -17.34 4.28
C GLU A 133 1.06 -18.25 3.06
N ASP A 134 2.10 -19.07 2.89
CA ASP A 134 2.19 -20.02 1.78
C ASP A 134 0.97 -20.95 1.74
N GLU A 135 0.44 -21.36 2.90
CA GLU A 135 -0.76 -22.20 3.02
C GLU A 135 -2.04 -21.48 2.53
N ASP A 136 -2.28 -20.23 2.94
CA ASP A 136 -3.44 -19.45 2.51
C ASP A 136 -3.34 -19.09 1.01
N LEU A 137 -2.15 -18.70 0.53
CA LEU A 137 -1.90 -18.42 -0.89
C LEU A 137 -2.11 -19.67 -1.76
N LEU A 138 -1.68 -20.85 -1.29
CA LEU A 138 -1.93 -22.13 -1.96
C LEU A 138 -3.40 -22.53 -1.94
N SER A 139 -4.10 -22.31 -0.81
CA SER A 139 -5.53 -22.54 -0.68
C SER A 139 -6.31 -21.68 -1.67
N ALA A 140 -6.09 -20.36 -1.64
CA ALA A 140 -6.69 -19.41 -2.56
C ALA A 140 -6.43 -19.76 -4.03
N LEU A 141 -5.19 -20.12 -4.38
CA LEU A 141 -4.81 -20.52 -5.73
C LEU A 141 -5.50 -21.84 -6.15
N THR A 142 -5.76 -22.74 -5.21
CA THR A 142 -6.48 -23.99 -5.45
C THR A 142 -7.96 -23.71 -5.72
N HIS A 143 -8.60 -22.86 -4.91
CA HIS A 143 -9.98 -22.43 -5.14
C HIS A 143 -10.13 -21.69 -6.49
N CYS A 144 -9.22 -20.78 -6.84
CA CYS A 144 -9.24 -20.09 -8.15
C CYS A 144 -9.13 -21.04 -9.34
N LYS A 145 -8.24 -22.05 -9.26
CA LYS A 145 -8.13 -23.09 -10.31
C LYS A 145 -9.42 -23.91 -10.43
N HIS A 146 -10.08 -24.20 -9.31
CA HIS A 146 -11.34 -24.91 -9.28
C HIS A 146 -12.49 -24.07 -9.84
N GLY A 147 -12.66 -22.82 -9.38
CA GLY A 147 -13.64 -21.87 -9.92
C GLY A 147 -13.49 -21.65 -11.43
N HIS A 148 -12.24 -21.47 -11.92
CA HIS A 148 -11.93 -21.42 -13.34
C HIS A 148 -12.35 -22.68 -14.11
N THR A 149 -12.22 -23.87 -13.49
CA THR A 149 -12.66 -25.15 -14.06
C THR A 149 -14.19 -25.25 -14.10
N ILE A 150 -14.89 -24.82 -13.04
CA ILE A 150 -16.36 -24.74 -13.00
C ILE A 150 -16.86 -23.76 -14.06
N ALA A 151 -16.29 -22.55 -14.16
CA ALA A 151 -16.61 -21.58 -15.19
C ALA A 151 -16.44 -22.16 -16.60
N THR A 152 -15.31 -22.83 -16.85
CA THR A 152 -15.04 -23.48 -18.14
C THR A 152 -16.10 -24.52 -18.53
N LYS A 153 -16.67 -25.27 -17.57
CA LYS A 153 -17.76 -26.23 -17.83
C LYS A 153 -19.09 -25.56 -18.22
N HIS A 154 -19.29 -24.28 -17.90
CA HIS A 154 -20.51 -23.52 -18.19
C HIS A 154 -20.37 -22.60 -19.43
N ARG A 155 -19.17 -22.50 -20.02
CA ARG A 155 -18.94 -21.74 -21.26
C ARG A 155 -19.48 -22.48 -22.47
N LYS A 156 -19.84 -21.71 -23.49
CA LYS A 156 -20.32 -22.22 -24.78
C LYS A 156 -19.24 -23.06 -25.48
N VAL A 157 -19.52 -24.34 -25.73
CA VAL A 157 -18.57 -25.26 -26.36
C VAL A 157 -18.41 -24.93 -27.84
N ALA A 158 -17.24 -24.43 -28.23
CA ALA A 158 -16.88 -24.24 -29.63
C ALA A 158 -16.72 -25.60 -30.34
N GLY A 159 -17.53 -25.87 -31.36
CA GLY A 159 -17.43 -27.09 -32.16
C GLY A 159 -16.08 -27.22 -32.87
N ALA A 160 -15.57 -28.44 -33.06
CA ALA A 160 -14.20 -28.70 -33.49
C ALA A 160 -13.75 -27.93 -34.77
N PHE A 161 -14.67 -27.69 -35.71
CA PHE A 161 -14.41 -26.93 -36.95
C PHE A 161 -14.32 -25.40 -36.75
N SER A 162 -14.95 -24.85 -35.70
CA SER A 162 -14.88 -23.42 -35.34
C SER A 162 -13.63 -23.06 -34.52
N GLY A 163 -12.92 -24.06 -33.99
CA GLY A 163 -11.73 -23.87 -33.16
C GLY A 163 -10.49 -23.39 -33.92
N LEU A 164 -10.47 -23.46 -35.25
CA LEU A 164 -9.33 -23.04 -36.07
C LEU A 164 -9.42 -21.56 -36.45
N THR A 165 -10.60 -21.10 -36.90
CA THR A 165 -10.84 -19.68 -37.21
C THR A 165 -10.82 -18.81 -35.95
N SER A 166 -11.37 -19.29 -34.84
CA SER A 166 -11.37 -18.56 -33.57
C SER A 166 -9.97 -18.42 -32.94
N ARG A 167 -9.05 -19.38 -33.17
CA ARG A 167 -7.68 -19.30 -32.65
C ARG A 167 -6.72 -18.47 -33.51
N LEU A 168 -7.00 -18.30 -34.80
CA LEU A 168 -6.14 -17.53 -35.72
C LEU A 168 -6.49 -16.04 -35.82
N TRP A 169 -7.72 -15.64 -35.48
CA TRP A 169 -8.23 -14.26 -35.65
C TRP A 169 -8.84 -13.64 -34.37
N GLY A 170 -8.53 -14.17 -33.18
CA GLY A 170 -9.06 -13.63 -31.92
C GLY A 170 -10.59 -13.79 -31.79
N GLY A 171 -11.09 -14.98 -32.13
CA GLY A 171 -12.52 -15.24 -32.32
C GLY A 171 -13.35 -15.24 -31.04
N SER A 172 -13.79 -14.06 -30.65
CA SER A 172 -15.02 -13.80 -29.91
C SER A 172 -15.70 -12.57 -30.51
N GLY A 173 -16.00 -12.62 -31.82
CA GLY A 173 -16.75 -11.58 -32.51
C GLY A 173 -18.14 -11.41 -31.91
N GLU A 174 -18.74 -10.24 -32.09
CA GLU A 174 -20.03 -9.86 -31.48
C GLU A 174 -21.14 -10.92 -31.70
N ASP A 175 -21.19 -11.51 -32.90
CA ASP A 175 -22.16 -12.55 -33.25
C ASP A 175 -22.08 -13.80 -32.34
N TRP A 176 -20.86 -14.16 -31.89
CA TRP A 176 -20.64 -15.33 -31.02
C TRP A 176 -21.26 -15.13 -29.64
N ILE A 177 -21.07 -13.94 -29.05
CA ILE A 177 -21.60 -13.55 -27.73
C ILE A 177 -23.09 -13.24 -27.81
N THR A 178 -23.53 -12.63 -28.92
CA THR A 178 -24.96 -12.41 -29.20
C THR A 178 -25.71 -13.74 -29.20
N GLY A 179 -25.16 -14.78 -29.84
CA GLY A 179 -25.71 -16.13 -29.85
C GLY A 179 -25.48 -16.97 -28.57
N MET A 180 -25.07 -16.40 -27.44
CA MET A 180 -24.99 -17.09 -26.14
C MET A 180 -26.28 -16.91 -25.32
N THR A 181 -26.59 -17.90 -24.48
CA THR A 181 -27.53 -17.76 -23.36
C THR A 181 -26.93 -16.87 -22.25
N ASN A 182 -27.78 -16.32 -21.37
CA ASN A 182 -27.29 -15.49 -20.26
C ASN A 182 -26.34 -16.29 -19.33
N VAL A 183 -26.59 -17.58 -19.07
CA VAL A 183 -25.67 -18.43 -18.31
C VAL A 183 -24.29 -18.50 -18.96
N GLU A 184 -24.22 -18.73 -20.27
CA GLU A 184 -22.94 -18.80 -21.00
C GLU A 184 -22.21 -17.46 -20.99
N ARG A 185 -22.91 -16.32 -21.12
CA ARG A 185 -22.30 -14.99 -21.00
C ARG A 185 -21.72 -14.75 -19.60
N HIS A 186 -22.45 -15.10 -18.54
CA HIS A 186 -21.94 -15.00 -17.18
C HIS A 186 -20.78 -15.98 -16.94
N ALA A 187 -20.76 -17.13 -17.61
CA ALA A 187 -19.64 -18.06 -17.54
C ALA A 187 -18.37 -17.53 -18.23
N GLU A 188 -18.49 -16.78 -19.34
CA GLU A 188 -17.35 -16.05 -19.93
C GLU A 188 -16.80 -14.97 -18.98
N LEU A 189 -17.69 -14.19 -18.36
CA LEU A 189 -17.35 -13.17 -17.35
C LEU A 189 -16.60 -13.80 -16.16
N VAL A 190 -17.22 -14.78 -15.51
CA VAL A 190 -16.68 -15.47 -14.33
C VAL A 190 -15.39 -16.25 -14.66
N TYR A 191 -15.25 -16.76 -15.89
CA TYR A 191 -14.00 -17.36 -16.36
C TYR A 191 -12.86 -16.34 -16.41
N ALA A 192 -13.11 -15.11 -16.86
CA ALA A 192 -12.11 -14.04 -16.91
C ALA A 192 -11.71 -13.57 -15.51
N GLU A 193 -12.66 -13.52 -14.56
CA GLU A 193 -12.46 -13.22 -13.14
C GLU A 193 -11.53 -14.24 -12.48
N SER A 194 -11.90 -15.52 -12.46
CA SER A 194 -11.05 -16.56 -11.87
C SER A 194 -9.71 -16.74 -12.59
N LEU A 195 -9.60 -16.37 -13.87
CA LEU A 195 -8.32 -16.34 -14.58
C LEU A 195 -7.43 -15.19 -14.12
N PHE A 196 -8.00 -14.01 -13.84
CA PHE A 196 -7.32 -12.84 -13.28
C PHE A 196 -6.81 -13.12 -11.86
N GLU A 197 -7.70 -13.59 -10.98
CA GLU A 197 -7.41 -13.96 -9.59
C GLU A 197 -6.27 -14.98 -9.51
N LYS A 198 -6.40 -16.08 -10.26
CA LYS A 198 -5.36 -17.13 -10.37
C LYS A 198 -4.02 -16.57 -10.86
N ALA A 199 -4.04 -15.63 -11.81
CA ALA A 199 -2.82 -15.04 -12.36
C ALA A 199 -2.14 -14.08 -11.37
N LEU A 200 -2.92 -13.30 -10.62
CA LEU A 200 -2.41 -12.41 -9.58
C LEU A 200 -1.79 -13.21 -8.41
N LEU A 201 -2.51 -14.22 -7.88
CA LEU A 201 -1.99 -15.15 -6.89
C LEU A 201 -0.78 -15.93 -7.41
N GLY A 202 -0.79 -16.34 -8.68
CA GLY A 202 0.32 -17.04 -9.32
C GLY A 202 1.60 -16.20 -9.36
N VAL A 203 1.52 -14.91 -9.66
CA VAL A 203 2.67 -13.98 -9.63
C VAL A 203 3.19 -13.79 -8.20
N VAL A 204 2.29 -13.68 -7.21
CA VAL A 204 2.66 -13.50 -5.80
C VAL A 204 3.35 -14.75 -5.23
N TYR A 205 2.72 -15.92 -5.38
CA TYR A 205 3.20 -17.18 -4.81
C TYR A 205 4.43 -17.75 -5.53
N SER A 206 4.47 -17.73 -6.87
CA SER A 206 5.48 -18.51 -7.62
C SER A 206 6.93 -18.08 -7.41
N GLY A 207 7.17 -16.81 -7.03
CA GLY A 207 8.52 -16.30 -6.79
C GLY A 207 9.47 -16.36 -8.01
N ASP A 208 8.97 -16.64 -9.22
CA ASP A 208 9.76 -17.02 -10.39
C ASP A 208 9.40 -16.21 -11.67
N TRP A 209 10.40 -16.02 -12.53
CA TRP A 209 10.29 -15.21 -13.75
C TRP A 209 9.63 -15.95 -14.93
N LEU A 210 9.77 -17.28 -15.04
CA LEU A 210 9.07 -18.06 -16.07
C LEU A 210 7.58 -18.11 -15.78
N SER A 211 7.24 -18.27 -14.51
CA SER A 211 5.88 -18.22 -13.99
C SER A 211 5.24 -16.85 -14.26
N PHE A 212 5.96 -15.74 -14.04
CA PHE A 212 5.52 -14.39 -14.42
C PHE A 212 5.16 -14.27 -15.92
N ILE A 213 5.93 -14.86 -16.85
CA ILE A 213 5.60 -14.85 -18.29
C ILE A 213 4.31 -15.62 -18.57
N LYS A 214 4.14 -16.79 -17.95
CA LYS A 214 2.94 -17.60 -18.11
C LYS A 214 1.68 -16.85 -17.62
N GLU A 215 1.80 -16.15 -16.49
CA GLU A 215 0.68 -15.36 -15.96
C GLU A 215 0.43 -14.08 -16.77
N ALA A 216 1.44 -13.48 -17.43
CA ALA A 216 1.22 -12.41 -18.41
C ALA A 216 0.38 -12.86 -19.63
N LEU A 217 0.53 -14.11 -20.10
CA LEU A 217 -0.32 -14.68 -21.16
C LEU A 217 -1.76 -14.93 -20.69
N ASN A 218 -1.94 -15.31 -19.41
CA ASN A 218 -3.26 -15.41 -18.79
C ASN A 218 -3.92 -14.02 -18.71
N MET A 219 -3.17 -13.00 -18.26
CA MET A 219 -3.63 -11.61 -18.18
C MET A 219 -4.08 -11.06 -19.53
N ARG A 220 -3.32 -11.33 -20.60
CA ARG A 220 -3.70 -11.01 -21.99
C ARG A 220 -5.04 -11.63 -22.39
N SER A 221 -5.26 -12.89 -22.00
CA SER A 221 -6.48 -13.63 -22.31
C SER A 221 -7.68 -13.05 -21.56
N THR A 222 -7.52 -12.72 -20.28
CA THR A 222 -8.52 -11.99 -19.46
C THR A 222 -8.92 -10.66 -20.09
N ILE A 223 -7.95 -9.81 -20.47
CA ILE A 223 -8.23 -8.49 -21.07
C ILE A 223 -8.99 -8.65 -22.40
N THR A 224 -8.64 -9.67 -23.20
CA THR A 224 -9.35 -9.95 -24.47
C THR A 224 -10.82 -10.30 -24.24
N VAL A 225 -11.11 -11.17 -23.26
CA VAL A 225 -12.49 -11.55 -22.92
C VAL A 225 -13.27 -10.32 -22.44
N TYR A 226 -12.74 -9.55 -21.49
CA TYR A 226 -13.43 -8.35 -20.99
C TYR A 226 -13.72 -7.33 -22.10
N ARG A 227 -12.77 -7.06 -23.00
CA ARG A 227 -12.99 -6.15 -24.13
C ARG A 227 -14.11 -6.62 -25.05
N ALA A 228 -14.19 -7.93 -25.34
CA ALA A 228 -15.26 -8.50 -26.16
C ALA A 228 -16.64 -8.42 -25.46
N LEU A 229 -16.72 -8.70 -24.16
CA LEU A 229 -17.96 -8.53 -23.39
C LEU A 229 -18.37 -7.04 -23.30
N GLY A 230 -17.41 -6.12 -23.17
CA GLY A 230 -17.64 -4.67 -23.14
C GLY A 230 -18.16 -4.12 -24.48
N GLN A 231 -17.61 -4.61 -25.60
CA GLN A 231 -18.11 -4.31 -26.94
C GLN A 231 -19.53 -4.85 -27.13
N PHE A 232 -19.81 -6.08 -26.69
CA PHE A 232 -21.17 -6.65 -26.74
C PHE A 232 -22.19 -5.78 -25.98
N VAL A 233 -21.90 -5.39 -24.73
CA VAL A 233 -22.80 -4.52 -23.94
C VAL A 233 -23.00 -3.17 -24.63
N THR A 234 -21.91 -2.53 -25.08
CA THR A 234 -21.95 -1.23 -25.77
C THR A 234 -22.81 -1.28 -27.04
N ASN A 235 -22.66 -2.33 -27.85
CA ASN A 235 -23.37 -2.47 -29.12
C ASN A 235 -24.83 -2.92 -28.92
N ALA A 236 -25.15 -3.64 -27.85
CA ALA A 236 -26.53 -3.94 -27.46
C ALA A 236 -27.25 -2.65 -27.00
N ASP A 237 -26.61 -1.87 -26.13
CA ASP A 237 -27.14 -0.59 -25.63
C ASP A 237 -27.36 0.42 -26.77
N ALA A 238 -26.41 0.54 -27.69
CA ALA A 238 -26.52 1.42 -28.86
C ALA A 238 -27.62 1.00 -29.86
N ARG A 239 -28.02 -0.28 -29.86
CA ARG A 239 -29.14 -0.79 -30.67
C ARG A 239 -30.51 -0.60 -30.01
N HIS A 240 -30.56 -0.40 -28.69
CA HIS A 240 -31.81 -0.27 -27.96
C HIS A 240 -32.29 1.20 -27.88
N PRO A 241 -33.56 1.53 -28.18
CA PRO A 241 -34.02 2.93 -28.27
C PRO A 241 -33.85 3.78 -27.00
N SER A 242 -33.74 3.17 -25.82
CA SER A 242 -33.47 3.86 -24.55
C SER A 242 -31.97 4.09 -24.25
N GLY A 243 -31.06 3.62 -25.12
CA GLY A 243 -29.63 3.60 -24.84
C GLY A 243 -29.20 2.59 -23.77
N ARG A 244 -30.09 1.67 -23.36
CA ARG A 244 -29.80 0.57 -22.42
C ARG A 244 -30.67 -0.65 -22.75
N ASP A 245 -30.06 -1.77 -23.13
CA ASP A 245 -30.76 -3.02 -23.42
C ASP A 245 -31.24 -3.69 -22.10
N PRO A 246 -32.57 -3.86 -21.88
CA PRO A 246 -33.11 -4.48 -20.68
C PRO A 246 -32.88 -6.00 -20.61
N ASN A 247 -32.42 -6.65 -21.68
CA ASN A 247 -32.13 -8.08 -21.69
C ASN A 247 -30.76 -8.45 -21.06
N ILE A 248 -29.96 -7.43 -20.70
CA ILE A 248 -28.67 -7.58 -20.04
C ILE A 248 -28.80 -7.06 -18.60
N ASP A 249 -28.73 -7.97 -17.63
CA ASP A 249 -28.90 -7.64 -16.21
C ASP A 249 -27.69 -6.92 -15.59
N GLU A 250 -27.95 -6.29 -14.44
CA GLU A 250 -26.97 -5.47 -13.73
C GLU A 250 -25.81 -6.29 -13.12
N HIS A 251 -26.02 -7.58 -12.80
CA HIS A 251 -24.94 -8.44 -12.28
C HIS A 251 -23.92 -8.78 -13.37
N PHE A 252 -24.35 -8.90 -14.63
CA PHE A 252 -23.46 -8.97 -15.79
C PHE A 252 -22.77 -7.63 -16.06
N ARG A 253 -23.55 -6.55 -16.18
CA ARG A 253 -23.04 -5.19 -16.49
C ARG A 253 -21.95 -4.77 -15.51
N SER A 254 -22.21 -4.89 -14.22
CA SER A 254 -21.24 -4.56 -13.18
C SER A 254 -19.93 -5.35 -13.25
N GLY A 255 -19.94 -6.59 -13.75
CA GLY A 255 -18.71 -7.37 -13.95
C GLY A 255 -17.97 -7.04 -15.22
N VAL A 256 -18.67 -6.71 -16.29
CA VAL A 256 -18.07 -6.19 -17.53
C VAL A 256 -17.42 -4.82 -17.28
N ASP A 257 -18.08 -3.94 -16.52
CA ASP A 257 -17.54 -2.65 -16.08
C ASP A 257 -16.34 -2.82 -15.14
N LEU A 258 -16.45 -3.69 -14.12
CA LEU A 258 -15.34 -4.04 -13.21
C LEU A 258 -14.10 -4.48 -13.98
N GLY A 259 -14.23 -5.50 -14.84
CA GLY A 259 -13.10 -6.11 -15.51
C GLY A 259 -12.42 -5.21 -16.53
N ASN A 260 -13.19 -4.48 -17.34
CA ASN A 260 -12.63 -3.48 -18.26
C ASN A 260 -12.02 -2.31 -17.49
N GLY A 261 -12.70 -1.82 -16.45
CA GLY A 261 -12.24 -0.74 -15.58
C GLY A 261 -10.88 -1.05 -14.94
N CYS A 262 -10.78 -2.20 -14.28
CA CYS A 262 -9.52 -2.73 -13.73
C CYS A 262 -8.43 -2.90 -14.79
N SER A 263 -8.77 -3.46 -15.95
CA SER A 263 -7.80 -3.68 -17.04
C SER A 263 -7.20 -2.35 -17.51
N HIS A 264 -8.05 -1.34 -17.74
CA HIS A 264 -7.62 0.00 -18.14
C HIS A 264 -6.79 0.70 -17.05
N LEU A 265 -7.23 0.61 -15.78
CA LEU A 265 -6.55 1.23 -14.65
C LEU A 265 -5.17 0.62 -14.39
N VAL A 266 -5.07 -0.71 -14.31
CA VAL A 266 -3.80 -1.44 -14.11
C VAL A 266 -2.81 -1.16 -15.25
N LEU A 267 -3.28 -1.17 -16.51
CA LEU A 267 -2.43 -0.83 -17.66
C LEU A 267 -1.93 0.62 -17.59
N SER A 268 -2.74 1.56 -17.09
CA SER A 268 -2.32 2.97 -16.92
C SER A 268 -1.25 3.15 -15.84
N LEU A 269 -1.16 2.24 -14.85
CA LEU A 269 -0.21 2.32 -13.73
C LEU A 269 1.15 1.64 -14.04
N LEU A 270 1.33 1.10 -15.24
CA LEU A 270 2.60 0.47 -15.64
C LEU A 270 3.69 1.52 -15.90
N PRO A 271 4.93 1.32 -15.42
CA PRO A 271 6.05 2.19 -15.77
C PRO A 271 6.25 2.27 -17.29
N ALA A 272 6.56 3.46 -17.82
CA ALA A 272 6.60 3.75 -19.26
C ALA A 272 7.33 2.70 -20.14
N ARG A 273 8.44 2.12 -19.66
CA ARG A 273 9.18 1.06 -20.39
C ARG A 273 8.37 -0.24 -20.53
N LEU A 274 7.57 -0.59 -19.52
CA LEU A 274 6.70 -1.76 -19.54
C LEU A 274 5.41 -1.45 -20.33
N ALA A 275 4.85 -0.25 -20.17
CA ALA A 275 3.72 0.22 -20.96
C ALA A 275 4.02 0.13 -22.47
N ALA A 276 5.14 0.65 -22.95
CA ALA A 276 5.53 0.60 -24.36
C ALA A 276 5.67 -0.83 -24.91
N VAL A 277 6.10 -1.80 -24.10
CA VAL A 277 6.15 -3.22 -24.49
C VAL A 277 4.74 -3.81 -24.60
N ILE A 278 3.83 -3.46 -23.70
CA ILE A 278 2.45 -3.96 -23.69
C ILE A 278 1.60 -3.29 -24.80
N GLU A 279 1.84 -2.02 -25.11
CA GLU A 279 1.24 -1.31 -26.25
C GLU A 279 1.61 -1.96 -27.59
N LEU A 280 2.84 -2.47 -27.75
CA LEU A 280 3.26 -3.22 -28.95
C LEU A 280 2.42 -4.50 -29.19
N PHE A 281 1.83 -5.06 -28.14
CA PHE A 281 0.88 -6.19 -28.25
C PHE A 281 -0.58 -5.76 -28.47
N GLY A 282 -0.86 -4.46 -28.66
CA GLY A 282 -2.21 -3.92 -28.88
C GLY A 282 -2.99 -3.57 -27.60
N TYR A 283 -2.30 -3.49 -26.45
CA TYR A 283 -2.92 -3.21 -25.16
C TYR A 283 -2.45 -1.86 -24.62
N LYS A 284 -3.26 -0.82 -24.83
CA LYS A 284 -3.14 0.46 -24.16
C LYS A 284 -4.13 0.58 -23.00
N GLY A 285 -3.67 1.15 -21.88
CA GLY A 285 -4.53 1.58 -20.76
C GLY A 285 -5.05 3.01 -20.97
N ASP A 286 -6.18 3.32 -20.37
CA ASP A 286 -6.80 4.65 -20.39
C ASP A 286 -7.35 4.88 -18.98
N ARG A 287 -6.72 5.79 -18.23
CA ARG A 287 -7.00 5.98 -16.79
C ARG A 287 -8.41 6.50 -16.57
N ASP A 288 -8.79 7.52 -17.35
CA ASP A 288 -10.12 8.13 -17.33
C ASP A 288 -11.23 7.15 -17.67
N LEU A 289 -11.07 6.37 -18.75
CA LEU A 289 -12.03 5.33 -19.11
C LEU A 289 -12.10 4.26 -18.03
N GLY A 290 -10.95 3.84 -17.48
CA GLY A 290 -10.89 2.87 -16.39
C GLY A 290 -11.70 3.30 -15.17
N LEU A 291 -11.51 4.54 -14.73
CA LEU A 291 -12.26 5.14 -13.62
C LEU A 291 -13.75 5.32 -13.95
N LYS A 292 -14.09 5.82 -15.15
CA LYS A 292 -15.49 5.98 -15.61
C LYS A 292 -16.25 4.64 -15.65
N LEU A 293 -15.59 3.56 -16.03
CA LEU A 293 -16.17 2.20 -16.01
C LEU A 293 -16.39 1.72 -14.57
N LEU A 294 -15.39 1.81 -13.69
CA LEU A 294 -15.54 1.46 -12.27
C LEU A 294 -16.62 2.31 -11.56
N MET A 295 -16.78 3.57 -11.96
CA MET A 295 -17.80 4.48 -11.43
C MET A 295 -19.22 4.18 -11.94
N ARG A 296 -19.38 3.48 -13.07
CA ARG A 296 -20.69 3.25 -13.71
C ARG A 296 -21.65 2.37 -12.89
N PRO A 297 -21.26 1.21 -12.32
CA PRO A 297 -22.09 0.47 -11.37
C PRO A 297 -22.51 1.30 -10.15
N GLY A 298 -21.71 2.35 -9.86
CA GLY A 298 -21.96 3.38 -8.88
C GLY A 298 -23.22 4.22 -9.12
N GLY A 299 -23.42 4.65 -10.37
CA GLY A 299 -23.98 5.99 -10.59
C GLY A 299 -23.05 7.10 -10.08
N TRP A 300 -21.74 6.84 -9.94
CA TRP A 300 -20.77 7.81 -9.44
C TRP A 300 -20.43 8.85 -10.53
N GLY A 301 -21.25 9.89 -10.62
CA GLY A 301 -21.05 11.02 -11.54
C GLY A 301 -21.16 12.37 -10.83
N GLU A 302 -21.25 13.45 -11.61
CA GLU A 302 -21.41 14.82 -11.09
C GLU A 302 -22.80 15.08 -10.48
N GLY A 303 -23.80 14.25 -10.80
CA GLY A 303 -25.14 14.30 -10.21
C GLY A 303 -25.26 13.61 -8.84
N GLU A 304 -26.41 13.81 -8.20
CA GLU A 304 -26.76 13.18 -6.91
C GLU A 304 -27.34 11.76 -7.05
N GLU A 305 -27.80 11.36 -8.25
CA GLU A 305 -28.40 10.04 -8.48
C GLU A 305 -27.36 8.91 -8.43
N VAL A 306 -27.29 8.25 -7.26
CA VAL A 306 -26.51 7.04 -7.03
C VAL A 306 -27.43 5.81 -7.21
N VAL A 307 -26.92 4.73 -7.80
CA VAL A 307 -27.69 3.48 -7.93
C VAL A 307 -27.94 2.89 -6.54
N SER A 308 -29.22 2.68 -6.20
CA SER A 308 -29.65 2.13 -4.91
C SER A 308 -29.33 0.63 -4.77
N ALA A 309 -29.23 0.15 -3.54
CA ALA A 309 -28.81 -1.23 -3.24
C ALA A 309 -29.74 -2.30 -3.85
N GLU A 310 -31.01 -1.99 -4.08
CA GLU A 310 -31.99 -2.90 -4.68
C GLU A 310 -31.85 -3.01 -6.21
N LYS A 311 -31.09 -2.11 -6.84
CA LYS A 311 -30.90 -2.00 -8.29
C LYS A 311 -29.45 -2.25 -8.73
N GLU A 312 -28.53 -2.49 -7.81
CA GLU A 312 -27.12 -2.63 -8.11
C GLU A 312 -26.76 -4.02 -8.68
N GLY A 313 -25.69 -4.07 -9.46
CA GLY A 313 -25.03 -5.32 -9.79
C GLY A 313 -24.16 -5.84 -8.65
N VAL A 314 -24.00 -7.16 -8.52
CA VAL A 314 -23.32 -7.82 -7.37
C VAL A 314 -21.85 -7.41 -7.20
N ARG A 315 -21.26 -6.79 -8.23
CA ARG A 315 -19.85 -6.33 -8.24
C ARG A 315 -19.69 -4.83 -7.95
N ARG A 316 -20.78 -4.10 -7.69
CA ARG A 316 -20.77 -2.68 -7.30
C ARG A 316 -19.79 -2.41 -6.17
N THR A 317 -19.91 -3.12 -5.05
CA THR A 317 -19.05 -2.92 -3.87
C THR A 317 -17.58 -3.25 -4.15
N VAL A 318 -17.29 -4.17 -5.08
CA VAL A 318 -15.92 -4.45 -5.53
C VAL A 318 -15.35 -3.28 -6.35
N CYS A 319 -16.15 -2.69 -7.24
CA CYS A 319 -15.76 -1.46 -7.94
C CYS A 319 -15.51 -0.30 -6.96
N ASP A 320 -16.40 -0.11 -5.98
CA ASP A 320 -16.27 0.91 -4.93
C ASP A 320 -14.97 0.71 -4.12
N MET A 321 -14.65 -0.52 -3.71
CA MET A 321 -13.38 -0.83 -3.03
C MET A 321 -12.15 -0.50 -3.88
N ILE A 322 -12.18 -0.77 -5.19
CA ILE A 322 -11.06 -0.46 -6.09
C ILE A 322 -10.89 1.04 -6.31
N LEU A 323 -11.99 1.79 -6.41
CA LEU A 323 -11.97 3.26 -6.45
C LEU A 323 -11.42 3.84 -5.14
N LEU A 324 -11.81 3.30 -3.99
CA LEU A 324 -11.25 3.69 -2.68
C LEU A 324 -9.74 3.38 -2.59
N ILE A 325 -9.29 2.19 -3.01
CA ILE A 325 -7.86 1.85 -3.06
C ILE A 325 -7.10 2.81 -3.98
N PHE A 326 -7.65 3.10 -5.16
CA PHE A 326 -7.01 4.01 -6.11
C PHE A 326 -6.87 5.43 -5.55
N HIS A 327 -7.96 6.01 -5.02
CA HIS A 327 -7.95 7.38 -4.51
C HIS A 327 -7.26 7.54 -3.14
N LEU A 328 -7.28 6.54 -2.27
CA LEU A 328 -6.79 6.65 -0.88
C LEU A 328 -5.45 5.94 -0.59
N VAL A 329 -4.96 5.09 -1.50
CA VAL A 329 -3.71 4.34 -1.34
C VAL A 329 -2.77 4.58 -2.52
N ILE A 330 -3.23 4.34 -3.76
CA ILE A 330 -2.40 4.49 -4.97
C ILE A 330 -2.07 5.96 -5.27
N SER A 331 -2.87 6.91 -4.75
CA SER A 331 -2.59 8.35 -4.74
C SER A 331 -1.22 8.73 -4.14
N SER A 332 -0.62 7.87 -3.31
CA SER A 332 0.76 8.03 -2.83
C SER A 332 1.83 7.96 -3.95
N PHE A 333 1.45 7.42 -5.12
CA PHE A 333 2.32 7.17 -6.27
C PHE A 333 1.87 7.87 -7.56
N THR A 334 0.62 8.32 -7.66
CA THR A 334 0.08 9.05 -8.83
C THR A 334 -0.88 10.17 -8.44
N PHE A 335 -0.95 11.23 -9.26
CA PHE A 335 -1.82 12.39 -9.04
C PHE A 335 -2.98 12.49 -10.03
N GLU A 336 -2.82 11.97 -11.25
CA GLU A 336 -3.85 11.99 -12.31
C GLU A 336 -5.03 11.10 -11.92
N GLY A 337 -6.25 11.59 -12.15
CA GLY A 337 -7.49 10.85 -11.90
C GLY A 337 -7.86 10.65 -10.42
N VAL A 338 -6.97 10.98 -9.47
CA VAL A 338 -7.28 10.94 -8.04
C VAL A 338 -8.46 11.88 -7.74
N ASN A 339 -9.35 11.52 -6.82
CA ASN A 339 -10.46 12.39 -6.43
C ASN A 339 -10.91 12.08 -5.00
N MET A 340 -10.46 12.89 -4.05
CA MET A 340 -10.74 12.71 -2.62
C MET A 340 -12.20 13.00 -2.27
N ALA A 341 -12.85 13.93 -2.99
CA ALA A 341 -14.29 14.17 -2.84
C ALA A 341 -15.13 12.98 -3.34
N MET A 342 -14.72 12.33 -4.44
CA MET A 342 -15.36 11.10 -4.91
C MET A 342 -15.13 9.95 -3.92
N ALA A 343 -13.90 9.78 -3.43
CA ALA A 343 -13.59 8.79 -2.39
C ALA A 343 -14.46 9.00 -1.13
N ARG A 344 -14.65 10.25 -0.69
CA ARG A 344 -15.55 10.61 0.40
C ARG A 344 -17.00 10.18 0.12
N ARG A 345 -17.54 10.46 -1.07
CA ARG A 345 -18.92 10.07 -1.45
C ARG A 345 -19.11 8.56 -1.47
N ILE A 346 -18.18 7.82 -2.07
CA ILE A 346 -18.20 6.35 -2.12
C ILE A 346 -18.14 5.77 -0.71
N LEU A 347 -17.27 6.33 0.13
CA LEU A 347 -17.08 5.89 1.50
C LEU A 347 -18.30 6.18 2.39
N ASP A 348 -18.83 7.40 2.35
CA ASP A 348 -19.99 7.81 3.16
C ASP A 348 -21.24 6.99 2.81
N TRP A 349 -21.40 6.53 1.55
CA TRP A 349 -22.43 5.56 1.15
C TRP A 349 -22.20 4.18 1.78
N ASN A 350 -21.00 3.63 1.61
CA ASN A 350 -20.70 2.28 2.08
C ASN A 350 -20.66 2.19 3.62
N LEU A 351 -20.23 3.24 4.34
CA LEU A 351 -20.30 3.31 5.81
C LEU A 351 -21.74 3.35 6.34
N ARG A 352 -22.71 3.91 5.59
CA ARG A 352 -24.13 3.85 5.98
C ARG A 352 -24.69 2.43 5.87
N ARG A 353 -24.24 1.66 4.88
CA ARG A 353 -24.66 0.26 4.65
C ARG A 353 -23.90 -0.73 5.54
N TYR A 354 -22.62 -0.48 5.81
CA TYR A 354 -21.70 -1.33 6.55
C TYR A 354 -20.98 -0.52 7.66
N PRO A 355 -21.70 -0.04 8.70
CA PRO A 355 -21.12 0.82 9.74
C PRO A 355 -20.03 0.15 10.59
N THR A 356 -19.98 -1.19 10.59
CA THR A 356 -18.92 -2.01 11.21
C THR A 356 -18.07 -2.74 10.17
N GLY A 357 -18.11 -2.32 8.90
CA GLY A 357 -17.33 -2.91 7.82
C GLY A 357 -15.86 -2.48 7.87
N VAL A 358 -14.97 -3.42 8.19
CA VAL A 358 -13.55 -3.18 8.45
C VAL A 358 -12.84 -2.44 7.31
N PHE A 359 -13.15 -2.77 6.05
CA PHE A 359 -12.58 -2.12 4.87
C PHE A 359 -13.00 -0.65 4.74
N PHE A 360 -14.22 -0.30 5.15
CA PHE A 360 -14.73 1.07 5.10
C PHE A 360 -14.28 1.89 6.31
N LEU A 361 -14.13 1.27 7.49
CA LEU A 361 -13.44 1.91 8.62
C LEU A 361 -11.98 2.21 8.29
N PHE A 362 -11.28 1.27 7.65
CA PHE A 362 -9.94 1.50 7.13
C PHE A 362 -9.90 2.64 6.09
N GLY A 363 -10.85 2.66 5.15
CA GLY A 363 -11.02 3.77 4.20
C GLY A 363 -11.25 5.13 4.88
N ALA A 364 -12.02 5.16 5.98
CA ALA A 364 -12.23 6.37 6.78
C ALA A 364 -10.96 6.82 7.51
N GLY A 365 -10.17 5.88 8.01
CA GLY A 365 -8.86 6.15 8.56
C GLY A 365 -7.91 6.75 7.52
N ARG A 366 -7.76 6.11 6.35
CA ARG A 366 -6.92 6.58 5.25
C ARG A 366 -7.34 7.97 4.75
N LEU A 367 -8.64 8.19 4.57
CA LEU A 367 -9.17 9.50 4.18
C LEU A 367 -8.90 10.57 5.25
N SER A 368 -9.03 10.24 6.54
CA SER A 368 -8.71 11.18 7.62
C SER A 368 -7.22 11.52 7.66
N LEU A 369 -6.35 10.52 7.47
CA LEU A 369 -4.89 10.72 7.44
C LEU A 369 -4.47 11.61 6.26
N MET A 370 -4.97 11.35 5.06
CA MET A 370 -4.68 12.17 3.88
C MET A 370 -5.19 13.62 3.97
N ARG A 371 -6.16 13.89 4.85
CA ARG A 371 -6.64 15.26 5.16
C ARG A 371 -5.94 15.87 6.37
N SER A 372 -4.76 15.35 6.75
CA SER A 372 -3.96 15.76 7.90
C SER A 372 -4.68 15.70 9.24
N ARG A 373 -5.59 14.73 9.41
CA ARG A 373 -6.25 14.39 10.69
C ARG A 373 -5.80 13.00 11.22
N PRO A 374 -4.51 12.79 11.54
CA PRO A 374 -4.01 11.50 12.01
C PRO A 374 -4.68 11.01 13.31
N ALA A 375 -5.06 11.89 14.24
CA ALA A 375 -5.78 11.50 15.45
C ALA A 375 -7.16 10.88 15.15
N GLN A 376 -7.89 11.43 14.16
CA GLN A 376 -9.14 10.85 13.67
C GLN A 376 -8.88 9.54 12.92
N ALA A 377 -7.78 9.44 12.18
CA ALA A 377 -7.39 8.20 11.51
C ALA A 377 -7.16 7.06 12.51
N ILE A 378 -6.42 7.32 13.60
CA ILE A 378 -6.16 6.35 14.69
C ILE A 378 -7.48 5.86 15.31
N ALA A 379 -8.44 6.75 15.53
CA ALA A 379 -9.76 6.35 16.05
C ALA A 379 -10.47 5.35 15.12
N TYR A 380 -10.46 5.59 13.80
CA TYR A 380 -11.04 4.66 12.82
C TYR A 380 -10.28 3.33 12.73
N TYR A 381 -8.94 3.34 12.79
CA TYR A 381 -8.15 2.11 12.78
C TYR A 381 -8.36 1.27 14.05
N ASN A 382 -8.48 1.91 15.21
CA ASN A 382 -8.83 1.24 16.46
C ASN A 382 -10.25 0.66 16.42
N GLN A 383 -11.21 1.37 15.83
CA GLN A 383 -12.55 0.84 15.58
C GLN A 383 -12.53 -0.35 14.61
N ALA A 384 -11.72 -0.28 13.54
CA ALA A 384 -11.54 -1.36 12.56
C ALA A 384 -11.00 -2.64 13.21
N MET A 385 -10.04 -2.53 14.14
CA MET A 385 -9.58 -3.68 14.94
C MET A 385 -10.67 -4.19 15.90
N ALA A 386 -11.42 -3.30 16.55
CA ALA A 386 -12.44 -3.71 17.52
C ALA A 386 -13.62 -4.49 16.89
N VAL A 387 -13.95 -4.24 15.62
CA VAL A 387 -15.05 -4.95 14.91
C VAL A 387 -14.64 -6.25 14.21
N GLN A 388 -13.34 -6.58 14.16
CA GLN A 388 -12.83 -7.66 13.30
C GLN A 388 -11.82 -8.57 14.01
N SER A 389 -12.31 -9.40 14.92
CA SER A 389 -11.48 -10.37 15.67
C SER A 389 -11.18 -11.69 14.94
N GLN A 390 -11.90 -11.99 13.84
CA GLN A 390 -11.76 -13.27 13.12
C GLN A 390 -10.49 -13.32 12.27
N TYR A 391 -10.07 -12.19 11.69
CA TYR A 391 -8.98 -12.07 10.73
C TYR A 391 -7.84 -11.19 11.27
N ARG A 392 -6.98 -11.75 12.14
CA ARG A 392 -5.88 -11.03 12.83
C ARG A 392 -5.00 -10.19 11.90
N ASN A 393 -4.78 -10.61 10.66
CA ASN A 393 -3.98 -9.86 9.69
C ASN A 393 -4.54 -8.47 9.34
N LEU A 394 -5.85 -8.22 9.50
CA LEU A 394 -6.42 -6.88 9.37
C LEU A 394 -5.99 -5.93 10.50
N HIS A 395 -5.64 -6.48 11.67
CA HIS A 395 -5.03 -5.69 12.74
C HIS A 395 -3.61 -5.28 12.35
N HIS A 396 -2.85 -6.11 11.65
CA HIS A 396 -1.51 -5.74 11.17
C HIS A 396 -1.57 -4.52 10.21
N ILE A 397 -2.53 -4.48 9.30
CA ILE A 397 -2.74 -3.29 8.44
C ILE A 397 -3.11 -2.06 9.28
N SER A 398 -3.92 -2.24 10.33
CA SER A 398 -4.31 -1.17 11.25
C SER A 398 -3.15 -0.67 12.13
N PHE A 399 -2.28 -1.55 12.62
CA PHE A 399 -1.05 -1.19 13.34
C PHE A 399 -0.06 -0.46 12.44
N TRP A 400 0.06 -0.86 11.17
CA TRP A 400 0.90 -0.15 10.20
C TRP A 400 0.45 1.30 10.05
N GLU A 401 -0.83 1.53 9.73
CA GLU A 401 -1.33 2.90 9.58
C GLU A 401 -1.35 3.69 10.90
N ASN A 402 -1.61 3.03 12.04
CA ASN A 402 -1.46 3.65 13.36
C ASN A 402 -0.01 4.09 13.61
N ALA A 403 1.00 3.30 13.23
CA ALA A 403 2.40 3.70 13.38
C ALA A 403 2.71 4.95 12.55
N ILE A 404 2.26 5.00 11.29
CA ILE A 404 2.43 6.16 10.42
C ILE A 404 1.67 7.39 10.93
N ALA A 405 0.43 7.22 11.40
CA ALA A 405 -0.37 8.31 11.95
C ALA A 405 0.20 8.86 13.26
N ASN A 406 0.77 8.01 14.13
CA ASN A 406 1.48 8.45 15.33
C ASN A 406 2.78 9.18 14.99
N LEU A 407 3.55 8.74 13.98
CA LEU A 407 4.70 9.52 13.47
C LEU A 407 4.26 10.87 12.88
N ALA A 408 3.09 10.96 12.24
CA ALA A 408 2.52 12.22 11.76
C ALA A 408 2.09 13.18 12.88
N LEU A 409 1.80 12.65 14.09
CA LEU A 409 1.61 13.42 15.32
C LEU A 409 2.91 13.65 16.12
N TRP A 410 4.01 13.01 15.73
CA TRP A 410 5.26 12.88 16.49
C TRP A 410 5.13 12.18 17.86
N GLU A 411 4.11 11.32 18.01
CA GLU A 411 3.90 10.46 19.18
C GLU A 411 4.71 9.16 19.01
N VAL A 412 6.02 9.29 19.20
CA VAL A 412 7.01 8.25 18.84
C VAL A 412 6.85 6.96 19.67
N LYS A 413 6.36 7.05 20.91
CA LYS A 413 6.16 5.89 21.79
C LYS A 413 4.99 5.03 21.33
N GLU A 414 3.93 5.68 20.89
CA GLU A 414 2.71 5.08 20.36
C GLU A 414 3.01 4.42 19.00
N SER A 415 3.86 5.06 18.18
CA SER A 415 4.43 4.42 16.98
C SER A 415 5.33 3.22 17.32
N TYR A 416 6.18 3.30 18.35
CA TYR A 416 7.05 2.20 18.77
C TYR A 416 6.23 0.94 19.08
N LEU A 417 5.18 1.07 19.88
CA LEU A 417 4.31 -0.05 20.28
C LEU A 417 3.62 -0.70 19.08
N CYS A 418 3.22 0.09 18.08
CA CYS A 418 2.65 -0.43 16.84
C CYS A 418 3.69 -1.23 16.02
N TRP A 419 4.94 -0.77 15.96
CA TRP A 419 6.02 -1.49 15.28
C TRP A 419 6.45 -2.75 16.03
N GLU A 420 6.44 -2.74 17.36
CA GLU A 420 6.74 -3.89 18.23
C GLU A 420 5.78 -5.05 17.93
N VAL A 421 4.46 -4.82 18.03
CA VAL A 421 3.43 -5.83 17.68
C VAL A 421 3.61 -6.36 16.26
N LEU A 422 3.88 -5.49 15.29
CA LEU A 422 4.15 -5.91 13.91
C LEU A 422 5.43 -6.76 13.79
N SER A 423 6.50 -6.41 14.50
CA SER A 423 7.77 -7.14 14.46
C SER A 423 7.68 -8.51 15.15
N GLU A 424 6.76 -8.69 16.09
CA GLU A 424 6.51 -9.95 16.79
C GLU A 424 5.55 -10.87 16.01
N GLU A 425 4.41 -10.35 15.58
CA GLU A 425 3.30 -11.16 15.05
C GLU A 425 3.25 -11.27 13.52
N ALA A 426 3.54 -10.18 12.80
CA ALA A 426 3.27 -10.12 11.38
C ALA A 426 4.34 -10.84 10.54
N THR A 427 3.92 -11.62 9.55
CA THR A 427 4.81 -12.48 8.75
C THR A 427 5.35 -11.80 7.50
N TRP A 428 4.70 -10.73 7.04
CA TRP A 428 5.15 -9.87 5.95
C TRP A 428 6.17 -8.82 6.39
N SER A 429 7.09 -8.40 5.50
CA SER A 429 7.91 -7.18 5.67
C SER A 429 8.69 -7.06 6.99
N LYS A 430 9.06 -8.17 7.64
CA LYS A 430 9.72 -8.20 8.97
C LYS A 430 10.96 -7.31 9.08
N SER A 431 11.72 -7.17 7.99
CA SER A 431 12.88 -6.27 7.91
C SER A 431 12.52 -4.79 8.14
N ILE A 432 11.33 -4.36 7.71
CA ILE A 432 10.81 -3.00 7.89
C ILE A 432 10.30 -2.80 9.32
N TYR A 433 9.56 -3.77 9.87
CA TYR A 433 8.97 -3.64 11.22
C TYR A 433 10.07 -3.60 12.29
N ALA A 434 11.02 -4.54 12.25
CA ALA A 434 12.18 -4.53 13.15
C ALA A 434 13.01 -3.23 13.04
N TYR A 435 13.09 -2.63 11.85
CA TYR A 435 13.71 -1.32 11.66
C TYR A 435 12.87 -0.19 12.28
N GLY A 436 11.55 -0.21 12.11
CA GLY A 436 10.61 0.75 12.70
C GLY A 436 10.65 0.75 14.24
N THR A 437 10.67 -0.43 14.85
CA THR A 437 10.84 -0.60 16.30
C THR A 437 12.19 -0.02 16.74
N ALA A 438 13.28 -0.37 16.04
CA ALA A 438 14.63 0.08 16.39
C ALA A 438 14.81 1.61 16.28
N ILE A 439 14.32 2.24 15.22
CA ILE A 439 14.46 3.69 15.02
C ILE A 439 13.58 4.51 15.96
N CYS A 440 12.41 4.00 16.35
CA CYS A 440 11.60 4.64 17.39
C CYS A 440 12.28 4.49 18.77
N ALA A 441 12.85 3.32 19.10
CA ALA A 441 13.63 3.14 20.33
C ALA A 441 14.85 4.09 20.40
N LEU A 442 15.58 4.28 19.29
CA LEU A 442 16.67 5.27 19.22
C LEU A 442 16.17 6.69 19.50
N GLN A 443 15.06 7.10 18.90
CA GLN A 443 14.50 8.44 19.14
C GLN A 443 14.06 8.59 20.60
N LEU A 444 13.35 7.61 21.17
CA LEU A 444 12.91 7.61 22.57
C LEU A 444 14.09 7.67 23.55
N SER A 445 15.22 7.03 23.23
CA SER A 445 16.43 7.08 24.06
C SER A 445 16.99 8.50 24.25
N THR A 446 16.72 9.42 23.31
CA THR A 446 17.15 10.83 23.41
C THR A 446 16.31 11.66 24.38
N THR A 447 15.09 11.19 24.67
CA THR A 447 14.11 11.83 25.57
C THR A 447 13.82 11.00 26.83
N ALA A 448 14.60 9.94 27.06
CA ALA A 448 14.42 9.02 28.18
C ALA A 448 14.62 9.73 29.53
N THR A 449 13.86 9.30 30.53
CA THR A 449 13.83 9.91 31.87
C THR A 449 14.97 9.45 32.77
N SER A 450 15.68 8.39 32.39
CA SER A 450 16.83 7.85 33.12
C SER A 450 17.90 7.28 32.19
N GLU A 451 19.15 7.28 32.65
CA GLU A 451 20.27 6.68 31.92
C GLU A 451 20.05 5.18 31.64
N LYS A 452 19.37 4.46 32.55
CA LYS A 452 19.04 3.05 32.37
C LYS A 452 18.02 2.87 31.24
N GLU A 453 16.94 3.65 31.22
CA GLU A 453 15.93 3.61 30.15
C GLU A 453 16.57 3.92 28.78
N ALA A 454 17.44 4.94 28.72
CA ALA A 454 18.19 5.27 27.50
C ALA A 454 19.09 4.10 27.05
N PHE A 455 19.81 3.48 27.99
CA PHE A 455 20.69 2.33 27.71
C PHE A 455 19.91 1.12 27.20
N ASP A 456 18.81 0.76 27.86
CA ASP A 456 17.98 -0.39 27.50
C ASP A 456 17.37 -0.21 26.09
N LEU A 457 16.88 1.00 25.76
CA LEU A 457 16.37 1.35 24.42
C LEU A 457 17.45 1.29 23.33
N VAL A 458 18.67 1.77 23.61
CA VAL A 458 19.80 1.69 22.65
C VAL A 458 20.27 0.25 22.48
N ALA A 459 20.28 -0.56 23.53
CA ALA A 459 20.63 -1.97 23.46
C ALA A 459 19.63 -2.76 22.61
N GLU A 460 18.33 -2.50 22.76
CA GLU A 460 17.28 -3.12 21.96
C GLU A 460 17.32 -2.68 20.49
N ALA A 461 17.47 -1.38 20.24
CA ALA A 461 17.67 -0.87 18.88
C ALA A 461 18.88 -1.51 18.19
N LYS A 462 20.00 -1.71 18.91
CA LYS A 462 21.19 -2.39 18.40
C LYS A 462 20.92 -3.87 18.07
N ARG A 463 20.18 -4.58 18.93
CA ARG A 463 19.77 -5.98 18.70
C ARG A 463 18.97 -6.09 17.41
N LEU A 464 17.94 -5.27 17.26
CA LEU A 464 17.06 -5.23 16.09
C LEU A 464 17.79 -4.84 14.81
N MET A 465 18.63 -3.79 14.83
CA MET A 465 19.44 -3.37 13.68
C MET A 465 20.39 -4.49 13.19
N GLY A 466 20.87 -5.36 14.09
CA GLY A 466 21.61 -6.57 13.72
C GLY A 466 20.78 -7.60 12.95
N LEU A 467 19.47 -7.69 13.21
CA LEU A 467 18.54 -8.62 12.56
C LEU A 467 17.97 -8.09 11.24
N VAL A 468 17.73 -6.79 11.10
CA VAL A 468 17.12 -6.18 9.90
C VAL A 468 17.68 -6.71 8.56
N PRO A 469 19.00 -6.90 8.35
CA PRO A 469 19.54 -7.43 7.10
C PRO A 469 19.27 -8.92 6.82
N THR A 470 18.97 -9.73 7.84
CA THR A 470 18.67 -11.17 7.73
C THR A 470 17.19 -11.42 7.51
N LEU A 471 16.31 -10.54 8.01
CA LEU A 471 14.85 -10.61 7.91
C LEU A 471 14.26 -10.25 6.53
N ARG A 472 15.09 -10.09 5.49
CA ARG A 472 14.65 -9.61 4.16
C ARG A 472 14.01 -10.72 3.33
N GLN A 473 12.82 -10.44 2.83
CA GLN A 473 12.07 -11.30 1.93
C GLN A 473 12.43 -11.05 0.44
N ARG A 474 11.89 -11.90 -0.44
CA ARG A 474 12.03 -11.77 -1.90
C ARG A 474 10.72 -12.08 -2.59
N ILE A 475 10.37 -11.30 -3.61
CA ILE A 475 9.24 -11.52 -4.51
C ILE A 475 9.82 -11.67 -5.92
N ALA A 476 9.37 -12.67 -6.69
CA ALA A 476 9.92 -12.96 -8.03
C ALA A 476 11.46 -13.07 -8.05
N GLY A 477 12.04 -13.70 -7.01
CA GLY A 477 13.49 -13.83 -6.81
C GLY A 477 14.25 -12.55 -6.44
N LYS A 478 13.57 -11.40 -6.40
CA LYS A 478 14.14 -10.06 -6.16
C LYS A 478 13.83 -9.58 -4.75
N SER A 479 14.80 -8.98 -4.07
CA SER A 479 14.56 -8.31 -2.78
C SER A 479 13.63 -7.11 -2.94
N ILE A 480 12.75 -6.91 -1.97
CA ILE A 480 11.86 -5.75 -1.89
C ILE A 480 12.72 -4.47 -1.79
N PRO A 481 12.50 -3.42 -2.62
CA PRO A 481 13.38 -2.26 -2.66
C PRO A 481 13.52 -1.51 -1.32
N LEU A 482 12.44 -1.46 -0.55
CA LEU A 482 12.35 -0.80 0.76
C LEU A 482 13.07 -1.60 1.85
N GLU A 483 12.89 -2.92 1.92
CA GLU A 483 13.70 -3.80 2.77
C GLU A 483 15.19 -3.69 2.48
N LYS A 484 15.55 -3.57 1.19
CA LYS A 484 16.94 -3.33 0.77
C LYS A 484 17.43 -1.97 1.29
N PHE A 485 16.57 -0.96 1.44
CA PHE A 485 16.92 0.34 2.00
C PHE A 485 17.15 0.27 3.52
N VAL A 486 16.18 -0.22 4.29
CA VAL A 486 16.32 -0.32 5.76
C VAL A 486 17.52 -1.20 6.16
N ALA A 487 17.81 -2.27 5.41
CA ALA A 487 19.02 -3.07 5.64
C ALA A 487 20.34 -2.37 5.27
N ARG A 488 20.34 -1.33 4.42
CA ARG A 488 21.50 -0.43 4.25
C ARG A 488 21.63 0.52 5.44
N LYS A 489 20.53 1.13 5.89
CA LYS A 489 20.53 2.04 7.05
C LYS A 489 20.93 1.33 8.35
N ALA A 490 20.44 0.11 8.57
CA ALA A 490 20.83 -0.75 9.69
C ALA A 490 22.32 -1.14 9.66
N ARG A 491 22.90 -1.31 8.46
CA ARG A 491 24.36 -1.48 8.34
C ARG A 491 25.12 -0.19 8.63
N LYS A 492 24.68 0.95 8.05
CA LYS A 492 25.24 2.28 8.36
C LYS A 492 25.23 2.55 9.86
N PHE A 493 24.14 2.19 10.57
CA PHE A 493 24.03 2.29 12.02
C PHE A 493 25.15 1.55 12.76
N LEU A 494 25.40 0.28 12.40
CA LEU A 494 26.45 -0.54 13.02
C LEU A 494 27.85 -0.01 12.68
N ASP A 495 28.09 0.34 11.41
CA ASP A 495 29.36 0.89 10.92
C ASP A 495 29.69 2.26 11.57
N GLN A 496 28.68 3.09 11.85
CA GLN A 496 28.80 4.37 12.57
C GLN A 496 28.84 4.22 14.10
N GLY A 497 29.06 3.01 14.64
CA GLY A 497 29.22 2.79 16.08
C GLY A 497 27.91 2.77 16.87
N ASN A 498 26.84 2.26 16.26
CA ASN A 498 25.46 2.24 16.79
C ASN A 498 24.80 3.63 16.80
N ARG A 499 24.92 4.37 15.69
CA ARG A 499 24.35 5.72 15.53
C ARG A 499 23.71 5.92 14.16
N LEU A 500 22.57 6.60 14.11
CA LEU A 500 22.05 7.28 12.93
C LEU A 500 21.60 8.70 13.34
N ILE A 501 21.55 9.64 12.41
CA ILE A 501 20.92 10.95 12.62
C ILE A 501 19.49 10.91 12.06
N LEU A 502 18.53 11.51 12.78
CA LEU A 502 17.13 11.67 12.36
C LEU A 502 16.44 10.39 11.81
N PRO A 503 16.68 9.17 12.33
CA PRO A 503 16.19 7.95 11.68
C PRO A 503 14.66 7.83 11.73
N ALA A 504 14.01 8.38 12.77
CA ALA A 504 12.56 8.48 12.86
C ALA A 504 11.97 9.44 11.82
N LEU A 505 12.59 10.61 11.62
CA LEU A 505 12.12 11.61 10.66
C LEU A 505 12.39 11.19 9.21
N GLU A 506 13.49 10.48 8.94
CA GLU A 506 13.75 9.86 7.63
C GLU A 506 12.69 8.80 7.29
N LEU A 507 12.28 7.97 8.27
CA LEU A 507 11.19 7.01 8.08
C LEU A 507 9.84 7.70 7.88
N ALA A 508 9.57 8.76 8.65
CA ALA A 508 8.38 9.59 8.51
C ALA A 508 8.28 10.26 7.13
N TYR A 509 9.40 10.66 6.52
CA TYR A 509 9.42 11.13 5.12
C TYR A 509 9.08 10.00 4.14
N ILE A 510 9.72 8.83 4.28
CA ILE A 510 9.57 7.69 3.36
C ILE A 510 8.13 7.16 3.31
N PHE A 511 7.41 7.20 4.44
CA PHE A 511 6.01 6.80 4.55
C PHE A 511 5.01 7.97 4.54
N LEU A 512 5.43 9.15 4.09
CA LEU A 512 4.58 10.35 3.93
C LEU A 512 3.92 10.88 5.22
N ALA A 513 4.35 10.43 6.40
CA ALA A 513 3.87 10.94 7.68
C ALA A 513 4.12 12.45 7.85
N ILE A 514 5.20 13.01 7.27
CA ILE A 514 5.43 14.48 7.25
C ILE A 514 4.39 15.20 6.38
N ALA A 515 3.95 14.59 5.27
CA ALA A 515 2.93 15.19 4.39
C ALA A 515 1.55 15.23 5.06
N HIS A 516 1.25 14.20 5.86
CA HIS A 516 0.00 14.04 6.59
C HIS A 516 0.03 14.59 8.03
N ALA A 517 1.12 15.25 8.42
CA ALA A 517 1.26 15.85 9.73
C ALA A 517 0.46 17.17 9.81
N PRO A 518 -0.23 17.46 10.92
CA PRO A 518 -0.71 18.80 11.22
C PRO A 518 0.49 19.76 11.24
N ARG A 519 0.34 20.92 10.60
CA ARG A 519 1.42 21.90 10.44
C ARG A 519 2.05 22.31 11.77
N ARG A 520 1.25 22.46 12.83
CA ARG A 520 1.72 22.69 14.21
C ARG A 520 2.73 21.64 14.68
N VAL A 521 2.49 20.35 14.39
CA VAL A 521 3.43 19.25 14.73
C VAL A 521 4.74 19.38 13.96
N ILE A 522 4.67 19.74 12.67
CA ILE A 522 5.88 19.94 11.86
C ILE A 522 6.75 21.06 12.48
N VAL A 523 6.14 22.17 12.90
CA VAL A 523 6.84 23.34 13.46
C VAL A 523 7.38 23.10 14.87
N GLU A 524 6.55 22.58 15.78
CA GLU A 524 6.89 22.40 17.19
C GLU A 524 7.78 21.18 17.45
N ARG A 525 7.75 20.18 16.56
CA ARG A 525 8.47 18.91 16.74
C ARG A 525 9.45 18.63 15.61
N MET A 526 8.97 18.29 14.42
CA MET A 526 9.80 17.74 13.33
C MET A 526 10.92 18.69 12.89
N LEU A 527 10.62 19.99 12.78
CA LEU A 527 11.60 21.01 12.42
C LEU A 527 12.67 21.18 13.50
N GLN A 528 12.29 21.11 14.78
CA GLN A 528 13.21 21.23 15.92
C GLN A 528 14.26 20.11 15.93
N GLU A 529 13.88 18.89 15.55
CA GLU A 529 14.82 17.77 15.36
C GLU A 529 15.87 18.10 14.29
N THR A 530 15.45 18.67 13.16
CA THR A 530 16.39 19.06 12.08
C THR A 530 17.31 20.20 12.49
N ASP A 531 16.81 21.17 13.28
CA ASP A 531 17.60 22.29 13.79
C ASP A 531 18.62 21.83 14.85
N ALA A 532 18.22 20.95 15.77
CA ALA A 532 19.12 20.34 16.73
C ALA A 532 20.21 19.50 16.03
N ALA A 533 19.85 18.73 15.00
CA ALA A 533 20.78 17.95 14.20
C ALA A 533 21.81 18.82 13.47
N LEU A 534 21.37 19.86 12.74
CA LEU A 534 22.25 20.79 12.03
C LEU A 534 23.16 21.57 12.99
N LYS A 535 22.63 22.04 14.12
CA LYS A 535 23.41 22.73 15.16
C LYS A 535 24.52 21.83 15.71
N SER A 536 24.19 20.58 16.05
CA SER A 536 25.15 19.59 16.56
C SER A 536 26.28 19.29 15.55
N LEU A 537 25.94 19.17 14.27
CA LEU A 537 26.91 18.97 13.19
C LEU A 537 27.81 20.19 12.98
N GLU A 538 27.25 21.41 12.97
CA GLU A 538 28.04 22.64 12.82
C GLU A 538 28.96 22.88 14.03
N GLU A 539 28.49 22.63 15.25
CA GLU A 539 29.35 22.67 16.45
C GLU A 539 30.52 21.69 16.36
N LYS A 540 30.28 20.46 15.87
CA LYS A 540 31.34 19.45 15.65
C LYS A 540 32.38 19.98 14.65
N ARG A 541 31.92 20.54 13.53
CA ARG A 541 32.76 21.11 12.48
C ARG A 541 33.56 22.32 12.95
N GLN A 542 32.95 23.23 13.70
CA GLN A 542 33.61 24.41 14.27
C GLN A 542 34.70 23.99 15.27
N LYS A 543 34.41 23.04 16.17
CA LYS A 543 35.39 22.47 17.12
C LYS A 543 36.63 21.94 16.37
N ILE A 544 36.45 21.23 15.25
CA ILE A 544 37.56 20.71 14.43
C ILE A 544 38.34 21.84 13.71
N SER A 545 37.64 22.87 13.21
CA SER A 545 38.27 24.05 12.60
C SER A 545 39.19 24.79 13.57
N ASP A 546 38.74 25.00 14.81
CA ASP A 546 39.47 25.76 15.81
C ASP A 546 40.64 24.98 16.44
N HIS A 547 40.50 23.66 16.62
CA HIS A 547 41.66 22.80 16.93
C HIS A 547 42.72 22.84 15.82
N GLY A 548 42.32 23.06 14.57
CA GLY A 548 43.23 23.29 13.44
C GLY A 548 43.99 24.62 13.46
N LYS A 549 43.52 25.62 14.22
CA LYS A 549 44.16 26.96 14.35
C LYS A 549 45.10 27.05 15.55
N SER A 550 44.89 26.23 16.58
CA SER A 550 45.69 26.24 17.83
C SER A 550 47.07 25.58 17.66
N GLY A 551 47.21 24.63 16.72
CA GLY A 551 48.50 24.04 16.37
C GLY A 551 49.31 24.93 15.42
N LYS A 552 50.64 25.04 15.63
CA LYS A 552 51.60 25.79 14.79
C LYS A 552 51.76 25.29 13.33
N VAL A 553 50.85 24.48 12.82
CA VAL A 553 50.86 23.94 11.45
C VAL A 553 49.47 24.09 10.85
N SER A 554 49.37 24.90 9.80
CA SER A 554 48.15 25.00 8.99
C SER A 554 47.88 23.66 8.30
N LYS A 555 47.08 22.79 8.94
CA LYS A 555 46.59 21.54 8.34
C LYS A 555 45.88 21.84 7.02
N LYS A 556 46.06 20.97 6.03
CA LYS A 556 45.38 21.12 4.73
C LYS A 556 43.89 20.86 4.93
N SER A 557 43.04 21.42 4.07
CA SER A 557 41.57 21.26 4.17
C SER A 557 41.15 19.78 4.21
N LYS A 558 41.84 18.90 3.47
CA LYS A 558 41.62 17.44 3.52
C LYS A 558 41.83 16.82 4.91
N ASP A 559 42.79 17.32 5.69
CA ASP A 559 43.08 16.81 7.03
C ASP A 559 42.02 17.27 8.05
N GLN A 560 41.34 18.38 7.77
CA GLN A 560 40.19 18.85 8.56
C GLN A 560 38.92 18.06 8.22
N GLU A 561 38.68 17.76 6.93
CA GLU A 561 37.54 16.94 6.52
C GLU A 561 37.63 15.50 7.07
N GLN A 562 38.83 14.90 7.09
CA GLN A 562 39.04 13.60 7.76
C GLN A 562 38.71 13.62 9.27
N GLY A 563 38.82 14.78 9.92
CA GLY A 563 38.47 14.95 11.33
C GLY A 563 36.97 14.93 11.62
N LEU A 564 36.11 15.15 10.62
CA LEU A 564 34.65 15.19 10.80
C LEU A 564 34.02 13.83 11.12
N GLY A 565 34.76 12.74 10.84
CA GLY A 565 34.29 11.36 10.97
C GLY A 565 33.48 10.90 9.74
N GLN A 566 33.35 9.58 9.61
CA GLN A 566 32.73 8.92 8.47
C GLN A 566 31.26 9.34 8.27
N ALA A 567 30.85 9.58 7.02
CA ALA A 567 29.50 9.95 6.63
C ALA A 567 28.92 11.22 7.30
N TYR A 568 29.79 12.16 7.75
CA TYR A 568 29.36 13.49 8.23
C TYR A 568 28.51 14.24 7.19
N TRP A 569 28.88 14.15 5.91
CA TRP A 569 28.16 14.86 4.83
C TRP A 569 26.84 14.19 4.47
N ASP A 570 26.72 12.87 4.57
CA ASP A 570 25.44 12.15 4.51
C ASP A 570 24.49 12.66 5.60
N ASP A 571 25.00 12.81 6.82
CA ASP A 571 24.22 13.24 7.98
C ASP A 571 23.80 14.73 7.89
N TRP A 572 24.69 15.59 7.36
CA TRP A 572 24.36 17.00 7.03
C TRP A 572 23.30 17.10 5.94
N CYS A 573 23.47 16.36 4.83
CA CYS A 573 22.54 16.36 3.72
C CYS A 573 21.18 15.80 4.12
N LEU A 574 21.11 14.79 5.01
CA LEU A 574 19.85 14.26 5.52
C LEU A 574 19.11 15.32 6.36
N ALA A 575 19.81 16.02 7.27
CA ALA A 575 19.20 17.04 8.10
C ALA A 575 18.74 18.27 7.30
N ALA A 576 19.55 18.73 6.33
CA ALA A 576 19.18 19.81 5.41
C ALA A 576 18.01 19.42 4.51
N PHE A 577 18.00 18.19 3.97
CA PHE A 577 16.90 17.66 3.16
C PHE A 577 15.59 17.63 3.94
N LEU A 578 15.58 17.02 5.13
CA LEU A 578 14.37 16.90 5.96
C LEU A 578 13.87 18.28 6.43
N LYS A 579 14.77 19.24 6.70
CA LYS A 579 14.41 20.63 6.98
C LYS A 579 13.71 21.29 5.80
N GLY A 580 14.22 21.08 4.58
CA GLY A 580 13.59 21.54 3.34
C GLY A 580 12.19 20.95 3.15
N VAL A 581 12.03 19.64 3.40
CA VAL A 581 10.73 18.96 3.37
C VAL A 581 9.76 19.54 4.40
N CYS A 582 10.21 19.78 5.64
CA CYS A 582 9.38 20.38 6.69
C CYS A 582 8.88 21.77 6.25
N PHE A 583 9.77 22.66 5.81
CA PHE A 583 9.36 23.97 5.31
C PHE A 583 8.44 23.90 4.09
N ARG A 584 8.64 22.93 3.17
CA ARG A 584 7.73 22.71 2.02
C ARG A 584 6.29 22.49 2.48
N TYR A 585 6.05 21.53 3.38
CA TYR A 585 4.69 21.21 3.85
C TYR A 585 4.11 22.25 4.83
N ILE A 586 4.96 23.01 5.53
CA ILE A 586 4.51 24.19 6.29
C ILE A 586 3.94 25.25 5.32
N ALA A 587 4.68 25.60 4.27
CA ALA A 587 4.27 26.61 3.28
C ALA A 587 3.10 26.14 2.41
N PHE A 588 3.17 24.90 1.94
CA PHE A 588 2.28 24.25 0.99
C PHE A 588 1.93 22.83 1.49
N PRO A 589 0.94 22.69 2.40
CA PRO A 589 0.40 21.38 2.76
C PRO A 589 -0.27 20.73 1.55
N ASP A 590 -0.53 19.42 1.60
CA ASP A 590 -1.28 18.73 0.54
C ASP A 590 -2.67 19.38 0.35
N PRO A 591 -3.24 19.50 -0.87
CA PRO A 591 -4.43 20.33 -1.10
C PRO A 591 -5.70 19.86 -0.38
N ASP A 592 -5.77 18.56 -0.10
CA ASP A 592 -6.90 17.95 0.60
C ASP A 592 -6.79 18.09 2.14
N ALA A 593 -5.68 18.63 2.66
CA ALA A 593 -5.41 18.82 4.08
C ALA A 593 -6.40 19.81 4.73
N GLU A 594 -7.03 19.38 5.83
CA GLU A 594 -7.92 20.21 6.62
C GLU A 594 -7.12 20.97 7.69
N VAL A 595 -6.45 22.04 7.24
CA VAL A 595 -5.69 22.98 8.09
C VAL A 595 -6.60 23.64 9.12
N ASP A 596 -6.15 23.73 10.37
CA ASP A 596 -6.88 24.40 11.45
C ASP A 596 -7.00 25.91 11.16
N PRO A 597 -8.20 26.51 11.17
CA PRO A 597 -8.39 27.95 11.00
C PRO A 597 -7.65 28.84 12.00
N GLU A 598 -7.17 28.32 13.13
CA GLU A 598 -6.35 29.05 14.10
C GLU A 598 -4.85 29.01 13.77
N GLU A 599 -4.38 28.11 12.88
CA GLU A 599 -2.99 28.06 12.38
C GLU A 599 -2.65 29.20 11.37
N LYS A 600 -3.43 30.28 11.33
CA LYS A 600 -3.24 31.42 10.41
C LYS A 600 -1.89 32.13 10.54
N HIS A 601 -1.26 32.08 11.72
CA HIS A 601 0.06 32.63 11.96
C HIS A 601 0.99 31.57 12.52
N ILE A 602 1.78 30.98 11.62
CA ILE A 602 2.82 30.02 11.95
C ILE A 602 3.97 30.78 12.62
N GLY A 603 4.17 30.55 13.92
CA GLY A 603 5.13 31.29 14.76
C GLY A 603 6.61 30.96 14.50
N LEU A 604 7.05 30.97 13.24
CA LEU A 604 8.43 30.69 12.83
C LEU A 604 9.41 31.86 13.02
N GLY A 605 8.92 33.02 13.46
CA GLY A 605 9.73 34.22 13.73
C GLY A 605 9.88 35.16 12.53
N GLU A 606 10.69 36.21 12.72
CA GLU A 606 10.98 37.21 11.70
C GLU A 606 11.65 36.57 10.47
N GLY A 607 11.23 36.97 9.27
CA GLY A 607 11.71 36.42 8.00
C GLY A 607 11.02 35.14 7.52
N LEU A 608 10.07 34.56 8.26
CA LEU A 608 9.30 33.38 7.88
C LEU A 608 7.77 33.60 7.97
N GLU A 609 7.32 34.84 7.72
CA GLU A 609 5.94 35.29 7.95
C GLU A 609 4.97 34.96 6.79
N THR A 610 5.48 34.55 5.62
CA THR A 610 4.65 34.23 4.43
C THR A 610 5.07 32.89 3.83
N LYS A 611 4.15 32.21 3.13
CA LYS A 611 4.42 30.92 2.48
C LYS A 611 5.56 31.01 1.45
N GLU A 612 5.72 32.15 0.79
CA GLU A 612 6.80 32.41 -0.18
C GLU A 612 8.17 32.47 0.53
N LYS A 613 8.24 33.16 1.68
CA LYS A 613 9.47 33.22 2.50
C LYS A 613 9.84 31.85 3.08
N ILE A 614 8.86 31.09 3.55
CA ILE A 614 9.05 29.71 4.02
C ILE A 614 9.48 28.80 2.86
N GLY A 615 8.89 28.97 1.67
CA GLY A 615 9.30 28.28 0.45
C GLY A 615 10.74 28.58 0.03
N GLU A 616 11.18 29.84 0.12
CA GLU A 616 12.58 30.22 -0.13
C GLU A 616 13.53 29.63 0.94
N ALA A 617 13.09 29.46 2.19
CA ALA A 617 13.84 28.73 3.21
C ALA A 617 13.92 27.22 2.92
N ALA A 618 12.85 26.61 2.40
CA ALA A 618 12.84 25.23 1.93
C ALA A 618 13.84 25.03 0.78
N LYS A 619 13.81 25.93 -0.21
CA LYS A 619 14.73 25.93 -1.36
C LYS A 619 16.19 26.02 -0.92
N LYS A 620 16.55 26.96 -0.05
CA LYS A 620 17.91 27.07 0.52
C LYS A 620 18.38 25.79 1.22
N ALA A 621 17.47 25.11 1.92
CA ALA A 621 17.79 23.83 2.56
C ALA A 621 18.08 22.72 1.53
N PHE A 622 17.35 22.68 0.40
CA PHE A 622 17.67 21.78 -0.72
C PHE A 622 18.97 22.19 -1.46
N GLU A 623 19.26 23.47 -1.60
CA GLU A 623 20.51 23.96 -2.21
C GLU A 623 21.76 23.55 -1.39
N GLU A 624 21.67 23.52 -0.06
CA GLU A 624 22.73 22.95 0.80
C GLU A 624 22.95 21.45 0.54
N VAL A 625 21.91 20.69 0.17
CA VAL A 625 22.05 19.27 -0.25
C VAL A 625 22.83 19.18 -1.56
N PHE A 626 22.56 20.02 -2.56
CA PHE A 626 23.31 19.98 -3.82
C PHE A 626 24.77 20.41 -3.65
N LYS A 627 25.02 21.42 -2.81
CA LYS A 627 26.35 21.93 -2.45
C LYS A 627 27.25 20.86 -1.80
N TYR A 628 26.68 19.97 -1.00
CA TYR A 628 27.43 18.93 -0.29
C TYR A 628 27.19 17.49 -0.81
N GLY A 629 26.24 17.29 -1.72
CA GLY A 629 25.95 16.02 -2.39
C GLY A 629 27.17 15.29 -2.94
N PRO A 630 28.09 15.95 -3.68
CA PRO A 630 29.35 15.33 -4.15
C PRO A 630 30.28 14.80 -3.06
N LYS A 631 29.98 15.04 -1.77
CA LYS A 631 30.71 14.53 -0.59
C LYS A 631 29.97 13.41 0.16
N ILE A 632 28.76 13.04 -0.24
CA ILE A 632 28.00 11.92 0.33
C ILE A 632 28.74 10.61 0.03
N GLU A 633 28.81 9.72 1.03
CA GLU A 633 29.50 8.43 0.94
C GLU A 633 28.55 7.24 0.68
N LEU A 634 27.31 7.30 1.21
CA LEU A 634 26.37 6.18 1.27
C LEU A 634 24.94 6.56 0.86
N ASP A 635 24.41 7.66 1.41
CA ASP A 635 22.99 8.05 1.33
C ASP A 635 22.66 8.87 0.06
N HIS A 636 23.34 8.57 -1.06
CA HIS A 636 23.24 9.20 -2.39
C HIS A 636 21.82 9.57 -2.89
N HIS A 637 20.80 8.82 -2.47
CA HIS A 637 19.40 9.12 -2.81
C HIS A 637 18.93 10.52 -2.42
N LEU A 638 19.56 11.15 -1.42
CA LEU A 638 19.18 12.48 -0.92
C LEU A 638 19.26 13.56 -2.00
N VAL A 639 20.25 13.50 -2.91
CA VAL A 639 20.37 14.47 -4.02
C VAL A 639 19.21 14.34 -5.00
N TYR A 640 18.81 13.12 -5.34
CA TYR A 640 17.71 12.86 -6.27
C TYR A 640 16.35 13.22 -5.65
N HIS A 641 16.15 12.87 -4.37
CA HIS A 641 14.95 13.27 -3.63
C HIS A 641 14.88 14.79 -3.41
N ALA A 642 15.99 15.48 -3.16
CA ALA A 642 16.03 16.94 -3.06
C ALA A 642 15.67 17.62 -4.38
N HIS A 643 16.11 17.10 -5.54
CA HIS A 643 15.64 17.59 -6.83
C HIS A 643 14.13 17.36 -7.04
N TYR A 644 13.58 16.22 -6.65
CA TYR A 644 12.15 15.97 -6.73
C TYR A 644 11.33 16.93 -5.84
N GLU A 645 11.67 17.09 -4.56
CA GLU A 645 10.93 17.98 -3.66
C GLU A 645 11.11 19.47 -4.02
N LEU A 646 12.29 19.88 -4.49
CA LEU A 646 12.51 21.23 -5.04
C LEU A 646 11.69 21.44 -6.33
N GLY A 647 11.62 20.43 -7.20
CA GLY A 647 10.80 20.50 -8.42
C GLY A 647 9.33 20.78 -8.10
N ARG A 648 8.75 20.08 -7.12
CA ARG A 648 7.39 20.32 -6.62
C ARG A 648 7.25 21.72 -6.02
N LEU A 649 8.19 22.12 -5.17
CA LEU A 649 8.21 23.43 -4.51
C LEU A 649 8.23 24.59 -5.52
N LEU A 650 9.01 24.50 -6.59
CA LEU A 650 9.09 25.53 -7.62
C LEU A 650 7.77 25.66 -8.39
N VAL A 651 7.11 24.55 -8.72
CA VAL A 651 5.76 24.57 -9.32
C VAL A 651 4.76 25.27 -8.40
N LEU A 652 4.77 24.96 -7.10
CA LEU A 652 3.90 25.59 -6.10
C LEU A 652 4.18 27.09 -5.90
N LEU A 653 5.41 27.53 -6.16
CA LEU A 653 5.82 28.94 -6.20
C LEU A 653 5.53 29.62 -7.56
N GLY A 654 4.98 28.88 -8.54
CA GLY A 654 4.64 29.36 -9.88
C GLY A 654 5.74 29.22 -10.94
N ASP A 655 6.95 28.78 -10.57
CA ASP A 655 8.06 28.50 -11.49
C ASP A 655 7.96 27.07 -12.05
N VAL A 656 7.00 26.90 -12.95
CA VAL A 656 6.69 25.61 -13.59
C VAL A 656 7.84 25.11 -14.48
N GLU A 657 8.59 26.01 -15.13
CA GLU A 657 9.68 25.61 -16.03
C GLU A 657 10.88 25.05 -15.26
N SER A 658 11.34 25.74 -14.20
CA SER A 658 12.41 25.22 -13.34
C SER A 658 11.95 23.96 -12.59
N GLY A 659 10.69 23.91 -12.16
CA GLY A 659 10.10 22.72 -11.54
C GLY A 659 10.16 21.49 -12.45
N LYS A 660 9.73 21.65 -13.72
CA LYS A 660 9.82 20.61 -14.76
C LYS A 660 11.27 20.20 -15.02
N HIS A 661 12.20 21.14 -15.10
CA HIS A 661 13.62 20.85 -15.31
C HIS A 661 14.17 19.90 -14.22
N HIS A 662 13.82 20.11 -12.95
CA HIS A 662 14.25 19.21 -11.87
C HIS A 662 13.63 17.81 -11.97
N PHE A 663 12.39 17.67 -12.42
CA PHE A 663 11.80 16.36 -12.72
C PHE A 663 12.53 15.66 -13.89
N GLU A 664 12.87 16.39 -14.95
CA GLU A 664 13.65 15.88 -16.07
C GLU A 664 15.05 15.42 -15.65
N LEU A 665 15.72 16.12 -14.72
CA LEU A 665 17.01 15.71 -14.16
C LEU A 665 16.90 14.33 -13.50
N VAL A 666 15.93 14.12 -12.61
CA VAL A 666 15.71 12.83 -11.92
C VAL A 666 15.35 11.72 -12.92
N LEU A 667 14.45 11.99 -13.86
CA LEU A 667 14.02 11.01 -14.88
C LEU A 667 15.13 10.67 -15.90
N SER A 668 16.13 11.54 -16.08
CA SER A 668 17.20 11.36 -17.07
C SER A 668 18.06 10.10 -16.87
N GLY A 669 18.11 9.57 -15.64
CA GLY A 669 19.01 8.47 -15.27
C GLY A 669 20.51 8.81 -15.36
N LYS A 670 20.87 10.08 -15.53
CA LYS A 670 22.25 10.57 -15.44
C LYS A 670 22.64 10.72 -13.96
N PRO A 671 23.91 10.54 -13.59
CA PRO A 671 24.39 10.91 -12.25
C PRO A 671 24.18 12.41 -12.01
N LEU A 672 23.46 12.76 -10.94
CA LEU A 672 23.24 14.16 -10.54
C LEU A 672 24.28 14.65 -9.51
N GLU A 673 25.11 13.72 -9.02
CA GLU A 673 26.26 13.98 -8.16
C GLU A 673 27.48 13.22 -8.71
N VAL A 674 28.68 13.78 -8.52
CA VAL A 674 29.93 13.12 -8.93
C VAL A 674 30.49 12.36 -7.73
N SER A 675 30.14 11.08 -7.59
CA SER A 675 30.80 10.21 -6.60
C SER A 675 32.31 10.14 -6.90
N LEU A 676 33.13 10.35 -5.87
CA LEU A 676 34.59 10.21 -5.91
C LEU A 676 35.07 8.84 -6.44
N THR A 677 34.20 7.82 -6.46
CA THR A 677 34.51 6.46 -6.91
C THR A 677 34.10 6.16 -8.36
N GLY A 678 33.38 7.06 -9.04
CA GLY A 678 32.95 6.89 -10.44
C GLY A 678 32.03 5.69 -10.72
N LYS A 679 31.52 5.00 -9.69
CA LYS A 679 30.73 3.78 -9.85
C LYS A 679 29.33 4.09 -10.37
N LYS A 680 29.05 3.66 -11.61
CA LYS A 680 27.69 3.57 -12.14
C LYS A 680 26.89 2.54 -11.33
N GLY A 681 25.86 2.99 -10.62
CA GLY A 681 25.00 2.13 -9.79
C GLY A 681 23.67 2.79 -9.47
N LYS A 682 22.67 1.97 -9.14
CA LYS A 682 21.35 2.45 -8.70
C LYS A 682 21.40 2.99 -7.28
N TYR A 683 20.82 4.18 -7.05
CA TYR A 683 20.67 4.75 -5.71
C TYR A 683 19.50 4.11 -4.94
N SER A 684 19.38 4.40 -3.65
CA SER A 684 18.26 3.91 -2.83
C SER A 684 16.93 4.40 -3.38
N LEU A 685 15.93 3.52 -3.48
CA LEU A 685 14.55 3.85 -3.86
C LEU A 685 14.36 4.46 -5.27
N GLU A 686 15.39 4.46 -6.14
CA GLU A 686 15.36 5.00 -7.51
C GLU A 686 14.06 4.71 -8.27
N ASN A 687 13.65 3.44 -8.36
CA ASN A 687 12.43 3.08 -9.10
C ASN A 687 11.17 3.77 -8.52
N ALA A 688 11.05 3.89 -7.19
CA ALA A 688 9.91 4.53 -6.54
C ALA A 688 9.92 6.04 -6.74
N LEU A 689 11.10 6.67 -6.63
CA LEU A 689 11.28 8.09 -6.93
C LEU A 689 10.95 8.39 -8.39
N HIS A 690 11.39 7.55 -9.34
CA HIS A 690 11.08 7.71 -10.76
C HIS A 690 9.57 7.59 -11.04
N MET A 691 8.83 6.70 -10.35
CA MET A 691 7.36 6.65 -10.51
C MET A 691 6.69 7.94 -10.00
N ARG A 692 7.04 8.39 -8.78
CA ARG A 692 6.50 9.65 -8.23
C ARG A 692 6.86 10.87 -9.10
N THR A 693 8.09 10.93 -9.59
CA THR A 693 8.57 12.01 -10.48
C THR A 693 7.89 11.96 -11.84
N PHE A 694 7.65 10.76 -12.40
CA PHE A 694 6.91 10.62 -13.65
C PHE A 694 5.47 11.11 -13.49
N ALA A 695 4.76 10.70 -12.43
CA ALA A 695 3.40 11.17 -12.16
C ALA A 695 3.36 12.69 -11.91
N ALA A 696 4.36 13.24 -11.22
CA ALA A 696 4.49 14.68 -11.01
C ALA A 696 4.69 15.46 -12.32
N HIS A 697 5.55 14.94 -13.20
CA HIS A 697 5.80 15.52 -14.52
C HIS A 697 4.59 15.36 -15.46
N GLU A 698 3.87 14.25 -15.40
CA GLU A 698 2.62 13.99 -16.13
C GLU A 698 1.53 15.00 -15.72
N ALA A 699 1.36 15.24 -14.41
CA ALA A 699 0.43 16.23 -13.88
C ALA A 699 0.68 17.67 -14.40
N LEU A 700 1.93 18.05 -14.70
CA LEU A 700 2.25 19.35 -15.32
C LEU A 700 1.76 19.49 -16.77
N THR A 701 1.61 18.37 -17.49
CA THR A 701 1.13 18.34 -18.87
C THR A 701 -0.39 18.27 -18.99
N LEU A 702 -1.07 17.99 -17.88
CA LEU A 702 -2.52 17.83 -17.79
C LEU A 702 -3.19 19.08 -17.18
N ALA A 703 -4.50 18.99 -16.92
CA ALA A 703 -5.36 20.12 -16.53
C ALA A 703 -4.87 20.85 -15.26
N HIS A 704 -5.31 22.11 -15.10
CA HIS A 704 -4.86 22.99 -14.01
C HIS A 704 -5.00 22.36 -12.62
N GLU A 705 -6.10 21.66 -12.35
CA GLU A 705 -6.38 20.98 -11.08
C GLU A 705 -5.35 19.89 -10.71
N ALA A 706 -4.66 19.29 -11.69
CA ALA A 706 -3.61 18.32 -11.43
C ALA A 706 -2.30 19.00 -10.97
N LYS A 707 -2.09 20.26 -11.35
CA LYS A 707 -0.89 21.04 -10.98
C LYS A 707 -0.92 21.47 -9.52
N ASP A 708 -2.11 21.78 -9.01
CA ASP A 708 -2.32 22.18 -7.62
C ASP A 708 -2.04 21.03 -6.63
N ARG A 709 -1.95 19.78 -7.11
CA ARG A 709 -1.70 18.55 -6.33
C ARG A 709 -0.22 18.14 -6.20
N LEU A 710 0.69 18.97 -6.70
CA LEU A 710 2.13 18.78 -6.59
C LEU A 710 2.65 19.24 -5.24
#